data_AF-A0A836GSQ1-F1
#
_entry.id   AF-A0A836GSQ1-F1
#
_cell.length_a   1.000
_cell.length_b   1.000
_cell.length_c   1.000
_cell.angle_alpha   90.00
_cell.angle_beta   90.00
_cell.angle_gamma   90.00
#
_symmetry.space_group_name_H-M   'P 1'
#
loop_
_entity.id
_entity.type
_entity.pdbx_description
1 polymer ?
#
loop_
_entity_poly.entity_id
_entity_poly.type
_entity_poly.pdbx_seq_one_letter_code
_entity_poly.pdbx_strand_id
1 'polypeptide(L)'
;MRRRLLATAARAGNAAAAAMPTVCARAALQRCGASSTSASASPSSTAPRTIVANAAVQFSGTYLDVTWMRQFILGSLLQRYDPLRYAPSSSPSPSSATVRQVESALLESQRLLSSAWRLPVRPLDAVSEARILRLLARYAAGEGVLSDTALEMLHRVLARLPDAPTCISDPVRMRTLLELIGYVEPGDNLNRVAYAGDLHYPPQAHAFMTELLAEDRQRDGGDAFDAIRERRTGPGYAIDSATTSEVDDAIGVCVDAATGAKYFVVYVSDATVYCPFDSPLEQVTARRLTTTTYLPEGVFFMLPKPIVEAATLREGRPCRTFNVIFQIDEATGEVKNYSVAVGWLDQLRRLTYDQVQEMINEAEGRERGGGDGGDAAAVAVAASRGETASSLPPLVAEHAASTHAPPAWMTPEDKDNLFYILRYARLRLRTRLKRQEQQRQRGAGIEGGREGVPPTPPMDFSLPDPLIKVKGTKVLSVADQVISTQDARLAVAELMIAANEVCSRIAQANHITMPFRGTRSLSSDHLVAHYYTEPEGVETLTSLDASHMFLAEAMQSSVRRLSTVTRAIYHHVPLHHAGLDTTFYTHSTSPLRRYADMLVHHQLKTWLWQQRRGGGGSRKCTAASMGAAPQQLISEYAMASLCAMISTKQERASLLQDSSTRFWILRYLEDLERASADVAAVTARAGGSGGAPRKRTYVCLVGETRRVVAAPAYGRFASSSSPSAAAVMSQLLSLPPASMPTAPGRVRRPASLQIDAEARWRQETPEFTYVSDVYIPEVQLAHTIAHHCDDVRVGAVLECHIARVQPTQGLLELVIARVLPGGDERHYERLWMGGVVSQLDA
;
A
#
# COMPACT_ATOMS: atom_id res chain seq x y z
N MET A 1 -33.67 -49.14 21.61
CA MET A 1 -34.13 -50.37 22.32
C MET A 1 -33.12 -51.49 22.02
N ARG A 2 -32.69 -52.30 23.00
CA ARG A 2 -31.55 -53.28 22.94
C ARG A 2 -30.16 -52.56 22.81
N ARG A 3 -29.02 -52.88 23.48
CA ARG A 3 -28.40 -54.06 24.15
C ARG A 3 -27.96 -55.17 23.16
N ARG A 4 -26.85 -55.93 23.25
CA ARG A 4 -25.59 -56.10 24.08
C ARG A 4 -24.54 -56.75 23.10
N LEU A 5 -23.29 -57.20 23.36
CA LEU A 5 -22.38 -57.47 24.51
C LEU A 5 -21.03 -56.70 24.29
N LEU A 6 -19.95 -56.65 25.11
CA LEU A 6 -19.28 -57.41 26.20
C LEU A 6 -18.15 -58.41 25.80
N ALA A 7 -16.94 -58.18 26.37
CA ALA A 7 -15.86 -59.14 26.77
C ALA A 7 -15.04 -59.89 25.66
N THR A 8 -13.78 -60.35 25.81
CA THR A 8 -12.66 -60.26 26.82
C THR A 8 -11.34 -60.67 26.10
N ALA A 9 -10.18 -60.01 26.19
CA ALA A 9 -9.15 -59.93 27.26
C ALA A 9 -8.11 -61.09 27.37
N ALA A 10 -6.87 -60.85 26.91
CA ALA A 10 -5.57 -61.50 27.29
C ALA A 10 -4.41 -60.61 26.75
N ARG A 11 -3.43 -60.11 27.54
CA ARG A 11 -2.20 -60.73 28.11
C ARG A 11 -1.17 -61.21 27.05
N ALA A 12 0.14 -60.94 27.15
CA ALA A 12 0.91 -60.03 28.02
C ALA A 12 2.36 -59.82 27.47
N GLY A 13 3.08 -58.78 27.92
CA GLY A 13 4.51 -58.58 27.64
C GLY A 13 5.05 -57.23 28.14
N ASN A 14 6.07 -57.23 29.02
CA ASN A 14 6.61 -56.03 29.67
C ASN A 14 7.96 -55.59 29.09
N ALA A 15 8.18 -54.27 28.98
CA ALA A 15 9.48 -53.62 29.23
C ALA A 15 9.32 -52.11 29.52
N ALA A 16 10.27 -51.53 30.25
CA ALA A 16 10.29 -50.16 30.80
C ALA A 16 10.90 -49.11 29.83
N ALA A 17 11.07 -47.82 30.16
CA ALA A 17 10.20 -46.80 30.80
C ALA A 17 10.97 -45.46 30.93
N ALA A 18 10.46 -44.36 30.35
CA ALA A 18 10.82 -42.95 30.67
C ALA A 18 9.81 -42.02 29.97
N ALA A 19 8.80 -41.41 30.61
CA ALA A 19 8.81 -40.42 31.71
C ALA A 19 9.16 -38.98 31.26
N MET A 20 8.13 -38.25 30.80
CA MET A 20 8.08 -36.78 30.73
C MET A 20 6.73 -36.32 31.32
N PRO A 21 6.67 -35.28 32.19
CA PRO A 21 5.48 -34.99 32.99
C PRO A 21 4.48 -34.03 32.32
N THR A 22 3.23 -34.46 32.21
CA THR A 22 2.08 -33.59 31.90
C THR A 22 1.43 -33.10 33.20
N VAL A 23 1.27 -31.79 33.40
CA VAL A 23 0.59 -31.22 34.58
C VAL A 23 -0.71 -30.54 34.17
N CYS A 24 -1.84 -31.15 34.52
CA CYS A 24 -3.16 -30.51 34.43
C CYS A 24 -3.45 -29.73 35.73
N ALA A 25 -3.85 -28.46 35.60
CA ALA A 25 -4.38 -27.67 36.71
C ALA A 25 -5.92 -27.71 36.72
N ARG A 26 -6.51 -28.29 37.78
CA ARG A 26 -7.96 -28.18 38.06
C ARG A 26 -8.24 -26.86 38.79
N ALA A 27 -9.20 -26.07 38.29
CA ALA A 27 -9.78 -24.98 39.06
C ALA A 27 -10.77 -25.54 40.11
N ALA A 28 -10.74 -24.99 41.33
CA ALA A 28 -11.67 -25.35 42.40
C ALA A 28 -12.70 -24.23 42.62
N LEU A 29 -13.98 -24.61 42.73
CA LEU A 29 -15.09 -23.72 43.08
C LEU A 29 -15.36 -23.81 44.58
N GLN A 30 -15.48 -22.68 45.26
CA GLN A 30 -16.11 -22.59 46.59
C GLN A 30 -17.20 -21.52 46.59
N ARG A 31 -18.26 -21.77 47.36
CA ARG A 31 -19.44 -20.92 47.52
C ARG A 31 -19.50 -20.36 48.95
N CYS A 32 -19.77 -19.07 49.06
CA CYS A 32 -20.53 -18.40 50.14
C CYS A 32 -20.85 -16.98 49.61
N GLY A 33 -21.89 -16.27 50.04
CA GLY A 33 -22.97 -16.58 50.96
C GLY A 33 -23.76 -15.29 51.17
N ALA A 34 -25.09 -15.29 51.04
CA ALA A 34 -25.88 -14.06 50.96
C ALA A 34 -26.39 -13.55 52.32
N SER A 35 -26.46 -12.23 52.47
CA SER A 35 -27.29 -11.54 53.45
C SER A 35 -27.79 -10.20 52.88
N SER A 36 -28.93 -9.71 53.35
CA SER A 36 -29.68 -8.61 52.72
C SER A 36 -30.08 -7.52 53.72
N THR A 37 -29.96 -6.26 53.31
CA THR A 37 -30.66 -5.11 53.90
C THR A 37 -30.94 -4.08 52.82
N SER A 38 -32.12 -3.44 52.88
CA SER A 38 -32.64 -2.52 51.86
C SER A 38 -32.47 -1.05 52.23
N ALA A 39 -32.04 -0.22 51.27
CA ALA A 39 -32.23 1.23 51.29
C ALA A 39 -32.34 1.76 49.85
N SER A 40 -33.16 2.79 49.63
CA SER A 40 -33.54 3.30 48.30
C SER A 40 -32.86 4.61 47.94
N ALA A 41 -32.16 4.67 46.80
CA ALA A 41 -31.76 5.91 46.13
C ALA A 41 -31.60 5.69 44.60
N SER A 42 -31.77 6.76 43.82
CA SER A 42 -31.77 6.76 42.35
C SER A 42 -30.37 6.54 41.73
N PRO A 43 -30.23 5.73 40.67
CA PRO A 43 -28.97 5.54 39.97
C PRO A 43 -28.75 6.59 38.85
N SER A 44 -27.69 7.41 38.98
CA SER A 44 -27.08 8.09 37.82
C SER A 44 -26.23 7.09 37.04
N SER A 45 -26.50 6.88 35.75
CA SER A 45 -25.99 5.74 35.00
C SER A 45 -24.61 5.95 34.36
N THR A 46 -23.55 6.06 35.18
CA THR A 46 -22.16 5.88 34.72
C THR A 46 -21.79 4.40 34.70
N ALA A 47 -22.10 3.71 33.60
CA ALA A 47 -21.82 2.27 33.46
C ALA A 47 -20.30 1.99 33.28
N PRO A 48 -19.66 1.21 34.17
CA PRO A 48 -18.25 0.84 34.01
C PRO A 48 -18.11 -0.21 32.89
N ARG A 49 -17.17 0.00 31.96
CA ARG A 49 -16.84 -0.97 30.91
C ARG A 49 -16.07 -2.16 31.50
N THR A 50 -16.76 -3.27 31.73
CA THR A 50 -16.15 -4.55 32.13
C THR A 50 -15.29 -5.11 30.99
N ILE A 51 -13.96 -4.98 31.10
CA ILE A 51 -13.02 -5.59 30.17
C ILE A 51 -12.88 -7.08 30.51
N VAL A 52 -13.40 -7.95 29.63
CA VAL A 52 -13.21 -9.40 29.74
C VAL A 52 -11.77 -9.74 29.35
N ALA A 53 -10.97 -10.17 30.32
CA ALA A 53 -9.58 -10.54 30.09
C ALA A 53 -9.46 -11.91 29.41
N ASN A 54 -9.13 -11.92 28.11
CA ASN A 54 -8.69 -13.12 27.41
C ASN A 54 -7.16 -13.25 27.50
N ALA A 55 -6.69 -14.42 27.92
CA ALA A 55 -5.26 -14.70 28.10
C ALA A 55 -4.54 -14.98 26.77
N ALA A 56 -4.16 -13.91 26.07
CA ALA A 56 -3.16 -13.94 25.00
C ALA A 56 -1.92 -13.14 25.45
N VAL A 57 -0.72 -13.64 25.14
CA VAL A 57 0.54 -13.04 25.62
C VAL A 57 0.68 -11.60 25.12
N GLN A 58 0.80 -10.66 26.06
CA GLN A 58 0.74 -9.22 25.80
C GLN A 58 1.94 -8.73 24.98
N PHE A 59 1.67 -8.19 23.79
CA PHE A 59 2.45 -7.08 23.22
C PHE A 59 1.61 -6.26 22.21
N SER A 60 0.36 -5.98 22.57
CA SER A 60 -0.59 -5.18 21.78
C SER A 60 -0.72 -3.77 22.35
N GLY A 61 0.11 -2.84 21.85
CA GLY A 61 -0.02 -1.40 22.13
C GLY A 61 1.27 -0.70 22.57
N THR A 62 1.91 -0.02 21.61
CA THR A 62 2.62 1.29 21.72
C THR A 62 3.64 1.57 22.84
N TYR A 63 3.94 0.66 23.76
CA TYR A 63 4.84 0.93 24.87
C TYR A 63 5.85 -0.19 25.05
N LEU A 64 7.13 0.16 25.02
CA LEU A 64 8.17 -0.73 25.50
C LEU A 64 8.20 -0.66 27.02
N ASP A 65 7.99 -1.79 27.68
CA ASP A 65 8.14 -1.88 29.13
C ASP A 65 9.59 -1.61 29.55
N VAL A 66 9.72 -0.97 30.72
CA VAL A 66 10.98 -0.61 31.37
C VAL A 66 11.90 -1.83 31.55
N THR A 67 11.34 -3.02 31.84
CA THR A 67 12.15 -4.25 32.01
C THR A 67 12.78 -4.68 30.69
N TRP A 68 12.00 -4.70 29.61
CA TRP A 68 12.49 -5.04 28.27
C TRP A 68 13.46 -3.99 27.72
N MET A 69 13.23 -2.70 27.99
CA MET A 69 14.18 -1.64 27.63
C MET A 69 15.54 -1.82 28.35
N ARG A 70 15.54 -2.18 29.65
CA ARG A 70 16.78 -2.48 30.39
C ARG A 70 17.55 -3.66 29.81
N GLN A 71 16.83 -4.74 29.46
CA GLN A 71 17.41 -5.93 28.84
C GLN A 71 17.97 -5.62 27.45
N PHE A 72 17.27 -4.82 26.64
CA PHE A 72 17.77 -4.34 25.34
C PHE A 72 19.02 -3.48 25.46
N ILE A 73 19.06 -2.56 26.43
CA ILE A 73 20.22 -1.69 26.66
C ILE A 73 21.47 -2.52 27.02
N LEU A 74 21.37 -3.43 27.99
CA LEU A 74 22.50 -4.28 28.41
C LEU A 74 22.86 -5.36 27.38
N GLY A 75 21.86 -5.93 26.72
CA GLY A 75 22.00 -7.12 25.87
C GLY A 75 22.31 -6.83 24.41
N SER A 76 21.79 -5.73 23.86
CA SER A 76 21.82 -5.47 22.41
C SER A 76 22.49 -4.13 22.09
N LEU A 77 22.04 -3.03 22.70
CA LEU A 77 22.55 -1.68 22.39
C LEU A 77 24.04 -1.55 22.74
N LEU A 78 24.42 -1.80 23.99
CA LEU A 78 25.81 -1.68 24.44
C LEU A 78 26.77 -2.72 23.83
N GLN A 79 26.23 -3.75 23.14
CA GLN A 79 27.03 -4.78 22.46
C GLN A 79 27.20 -4.52 20.96
N ARG A 80 26.41 -3.61 20.38
CA ARG A 80 26.43 -3.28 18.93
C ARG A 80 26.78 -1.84 18.61
N TYR A 81 26.69 -0.94 19.59
CA TYR A 81 26.99 0.48 19.43
C TYR A 81 28.45 0.69 19.00
N ASP A 82 28.62 1.14 17.76
CA ASP A 82 29.92 1.47 17.18
C ASP A 82 29.86 2.90 16.59
N PRO A 83 30.45 3.91 17.27
CA PRO A 83 30.49 5.28 16.77
C PRO A 83 31.46 5.47 15.58
N LEU A 84 32.36 4.51 15.33
CA LEU A 84 33.38 4.57 14.29
C LEU A 84 32.94 3.88 12.98
N ARG A 85 31.83 3.12 13.03
CA ARG A 85 31.21 2.36 11.93
C ARG A 85 31.17 3.07 10.58
N TYR A 86 30.87 4.38 10.58
CA TYR A 86 30.77 5.22 9.38
C TYR A 86 31.75 6.40 9.38
N ALA A 87 32.90 6.27 10.08
CA ALA A 87 33.98 7.25 9.97
C ALA A 87 34.41 7.39 8.49
N PRO A 88 34.51 8.62 7.94
CA PRO A 88 34.78 8.81 6.52
C PRO A 88 36.16 8.28 6.15
N SER A 89 36.26 7.57 5.02
CA SER A 89 37.51 6.92 4.57
C SER A 89 38.64 7.89 4.20
N SER A 90 38.36 9.19 4.16
CA SER A 90 39.34 10.27 4.01
C SER A 90 39.89 10.80 5.36
N SER A 91 39.32 10.38 6.49
CA SER A 91 39.89 10.65 7.82
C SER A 91 41.05 9.69 8.10
N PRO A 92 42.07 10.10 8.91
CA PRO A 92 43.08 9.16 9.37
C PRO A 92 42.44 8.03 10.16
N SER A 93 42.96 6.81 10.03
CA SER A 93 42.41 5.63 10.72
C SER A 93 42.25 5.91 12.23
N PRO A 94 41.10 5.54 12.82
CA PRO A 94 40.72 6.00 14.16
C PRO A 94 41.78 5.61 15.18
N SER A 95 42.22 6.61 15.97
CA SER A 95 43.40 6.42 16.79
C SER A 95 43.21 5.28 17.79
N SER A 96 44.28 4.54 18.08
CA SER A 96 44.24 3.47 19.08
C SER A 96 43.85 3.97 20.49
N ALA A 97 43.95 5.28 20.76
CA ALA A 97 43.41 5.89 21.97
C ALA A 97 41.87 6.06 21.89
N THR A 98 41.35 6.54 20.75
CA THR A 98 39.91 6.72 20.50
C THR A 98 39.15 5.40 20.63
N VAL A 99 39.64 4.32 20.01
CA VAL A 99 39.00 2.99 20.11
C VAL A 99 38.93 2.52 21.57
N ARG A 100 40.04 2.60 22.30
CA ARG A 100 40.10 2.23 23.72
C ARG A 100 39.23 3.10 24.62
N GLN A 101 39.01 4.37 24.27
CA GLN A 101 38.09 5.26 24.99
C GLN A 101 36.63 4.82 24.81
N VAL A 102 36.23 4.44 23.59
CA VAL A 102 34.89 3.87 23.30
C VAL A 102 34.69 2.56 24.06
N GLU A 103 35.63 1.61 23.95
CA GLU A 103 35.59 0.32 24.65
C GLU A 103 35.48 0.49 26.18
N SER A 104 36.26 1.41 26.76
CA SER A 104 36.22 1.70 28.21
C SER A 104 34.88 2.27 28.64
N ALA A 105 34.32 3.24 27.91
CA ALA A 105 33.03 3.86 28.23
C ALA A 105 31.85 2.87 28.13
N LEU A 106 31.88 1.98 27.14
CA LEU A 106 30.92 0.88 27.00
C LEU A 106 31.03 -0.11 28.17
N LEU A 107 32.25 -0.58 28.48
CA LEU A 107 32.49 -1.55 29.55
C LEU A 107 32.16 -1.00 30.95
N GLU A 108 32.46 0.27 31.21
CA GLU A 108 32.07 0.95 32.45
C GLU A 108 30.55 1.07 32.55
N SER A 109 29.89 1.57 31.49
CA SER A 109 28.43 1.70 31.45
C SER A 109 27.73 0.35 31.64
N GLN A 110 28.22 -0.70 30.98
CA GLN A 110 27.74 -2.08 31.11
C GLN A 110 27.85 -2.59 32.56
N ARG A 111 28.99 -2.36 33.23
CA ARG A 111 29.21 -2.75 34.64
C ARG A 111 28.29 -1.99 35.60
N LEU A 112 28.17 -0.66 35.44
CA LEU A 112 27.34 0.20 36.29
C LEU A 112 25.84 -0.11 36.15
N LEU A 113 25.36 -0.30 34.93
CA LEU A 113 23.95 -0.57 34.68
C LEU A 113 23.54 -2.00 35.07
N SER A 114 24.43 -2.98 34.87
CA SER A 114 24.26 -4.36 35.34
C SER A 114 24.07 -4.41 36.86
N SER A 115 24.95 -3.74 37.63
CA SER A 115 24.84 -3.72 39.09
C SER A 115 23.64 -2.92 39.60
N ALA A 116 23.35 -1.76 39.00
CA ALA A 116 22.22 -0.90 39.37
C ALA A 116 20.85 -1.54 39.08
N TRP A 117 20.70 -2.26 37.96
CA TRP A 117 19.44 -2.91 37.59
C TRP A 117 19.33 -4.37 38.07
N ARG A 118 20.42 -4.96 38.58
CA ARG A 118 20.52 -6.37 38.99
C ARG A 118 20.13 -7.35 37.87
N LEU A 119 20.40 -6.97 36.63
CA LEU A 119 20.10 -7.76 35.44
C LEU A 119 21.40 -8.35 34.85
N PRO A 120 21.43 -9.64 34.49
CA PRO A 120 22.60 -10.24 33.86
C PRO A 120 22.79 -9.64 32.47
N VAL A 121 24.03 -9.32 32.10
CA VAL A 121 24.33 -8.91 30.73
C VAL A 121 24.33 -10.15 29.84
N ARG A 122 23.26 -10.30 29.07
CA ARG A 122 23.05 -11.34 28.07
C ARG A 122 22.34 -10.72 26.87
N PRO A 123 22.66 -11.12 25.63
CA PRO A 123 21.87 -10.71 24.48
C PRO A 123 20.42 -11.18 24.66
N LEU A 124 19.48 -10.38 24.14
CA LEU A 124 18.09 -10.78 24.01
C LEU A 124 17.96 -11.95 23.03
N ASP A 125 16.86 -12.70 23.13
CA ASP A 125 16.49 -13.60 22.04
C ASP A 125 16.18 -12.80 20.76
N ALA A 126 16.48 -13.37 19.60
CA ALA A 126 16.36 -12.67 18.32
C ALA A 126 14.91 -12.24 17.98
N VAL A 127 13.88 -12.85 18.58
CA VAL A 127 12.48 -12.47 18.34
C VAL A 127 12.12 -11.24 19.16
N SER A 128 12.51 -11.18 20.43
CA SER A 128 12.34 -10.00 21.27
C SER A 128 13.18 -8.83 20.78
N GLU A 129 14.46 -9.06 20.47
CA GLU A 129 15.34 -8.02 19.93
C GLU A 129 14.78 -7.41 18.63
N ALA A 130 14.38 -8.24 17.66
CA ALA A 130 13.81 -7.75 16.41
C ALA A 130 12.47 -7.01 16.59
N ARG A 131 11.69 -7.30 17.65
CA ARG A 131 10.50 -6.50 17.99
C ARG A 131 10.86 -5.12 18.51
N ILE A 132 11.87 -5.02 19.37
CA ILE A 132 12.32 -3.75 19.95
C ILE A 132 12.94 -2.87 18.87
N LEU A 133 13.83 -3.43 18.04
CA LEU A 133 14.46 -2.71 16.93
C LEU A 133 13.42 -2.19 15.92
N ARG A 134 12.37 -2.96 15.59
CA ARG A 134 11.25 -2.47 14.77
C ARG A 134 10.46 -1.35 15.44
N LEU A 135 10.25 -1.39 16.75
CA LEU A 135 9.55 -0.32 17.47
C LEU A 135 10.35 0.99 17.44
N LEU A 136 11.66 0.92 17.65
CA LEU A 136 12.58 2.06 17.51
C LEU A 136 12.64 2.56 16.05
N ALA A 137 12.62 1.66 15.07
CA ALA A 137 12.61 2.00 13.64
C ALA A 137 11.33 2.72 13.21
N ARG A 138 10.16 2.30 13.70
CA ARG A 138 8.90 3.04 13.49
C ARG A 138 8.99 4.43 14.11
N TYR A 139 9.44 4.54 15.36
CA TYR A 139 9.60 5.84 16.02
C TYR A 139 10.53 6.77 15.23
N ALA A 140 11.67 6.25 14.76
CA ALA A 140 12.60 6.98 13.90
C ALA A 140 12.00 7.40 12.54
N ALA A 141 11.07 6.61 11.97
CA ALA A 141 10.30 6.96 10.78
C ALA A 141 9.15 7.97 11.05
N GLY A 142 8.98 8.46 12.27
CA GLY A 142 7.85 9.32 12.66
C GLY A 142 6.55 8.55 12.94
N GLU A 143 6.62 7.23 13.11
CA GLU A 143 5.48 6.37 13.38
C GLU A 143 5.42 5.79 14.80
N GLY A 144 4.22 5.74 15.36
CA GLY A 144 4.01 5.17 16.70
C GLY A 144 4.51 6.10 17.81
N VAL A 145 4.73 5.52 18.98
CA VAL A 145 5.05 6.23 20.23
C VAL A 145 6.02 5.35 21.03
N LEU A 146 6.86 5.98 21.86
CA LEU A 146 7.63 5.36 22.92
C LEU A 146 7.23 6.02 24.24
N SER A 147 7.30 5.30 25.36
CA SER A 147 7.06 5.89 26.68
C SER A 147 8.18 6.85 27.06
N ASP A 148 7.84 7.97 27.70
CA ASP A 148 8.80 8.99 28.13
C ASP A 148 9.88 8.38 29.03
N THR A 149 9.49 7.49 29.96
CA THR A 149 10.40 6.71 30.81
C THR A 149 11.43 5.92 30.01
N ALA A 150 11.06 5.36 28.85
CA ALA A 150 11.95 4.57 28.01
C ALA A 150 12.87 5.45 27.16
N LEU A 151 12.37 6.59 26.67
CA LEU A 151 13.18 7.63 26.01
C LEU A 151 14.20 8.25 26.96
N GLU A 152 13.78 8.65 28.16
CA GLU A 152 14.67 9.11 29.24
C GLU A 152 15.73 8.07 29.58
N MET A 153 15.34 6.79 29.69
CA MET A 153 16.28 5.73 30.01
C MET A 153 17.36 5.53 28.94
N LEU A 154 16.99 5.52 27.66
CA LEU A 154 17.96 5.51 26.57
C LEU A 154 18.82 6.78 26.61
N HIS A 155 18.23 7.96 26.74
CA HIS A 155 18.94 9.25 26.76
C HIS A 155 19.99 9.31 27.88
N ARG A 156 19.65 8.90 29.11
CA ARG A 156 20.56 8.85 30.27
C ARG A 156 21.72 7.86 30.09
N VAL A 157 21.58 6.86 29.23
CA VAL A 157 22.65 5.89 28.91
C VAL A 157 23.51 6.39 27.75
N LEU A 158 22.89 6.88 26.67
CA LEU A 158 23.58 7.43 25.51
C LEU A 158 24.40 8.68 25.88
N ALA A 159 23.94 9.51 26.81
CA ALA A 159 24.69 10.65 27.36
C ALA A 159 25.99 10.27 28.11
N ARG A 160 26.32 8.97 28.24
CA ARG A 160 27.59 8.46 28.77
C ARG A 160 28.49 7.82 27.71
N LEU A 161 27.99 7.65 26.48
CA LEU A 161 28.73 7.04 25.38
C LEU A 161 29.34 8.14 24.50
N PRO A 162 30.60 8.00 24.04
CA PRO A 162 31.18 8.93 23.09
C PRO A 162 30.42 8.93 21.76
N ASP A 163 30.31 10.12 21.17
CA ASP A 163 29.70 10.40 19.86
C ASP A 163 28.24 9.95 19.68
N ALA A 164 27.53 9.70 20.80
CA ALA A 164 26.16 9.23 20.78
C ALA A 164 25.15 10.36 20.47
N PRO A 165 24.04 10.05 19.76
CA PRO A 165 23.01 11.04 19.47
C PRO A 165 22.34 11.56 20.75
N THR A 166 22.57 12.83 21.07
CA THR A 166 21.83 13.56 22.10
C THR A 166 20.38 13.77 21.67
N CYS A 167 19.44 13.88 22.61
CA CYS A 167 18.03 14.20 22.31
C CYS A 167 17.31 13.23 21.32
N ILE A 168 17.47 11.92 21.51
CA ILE A 168 16.77 10.84 20.77
C ILE A 168 15.22 10.88 20.75
N SER A 169 14.59 11.84 21.44
CA SER A 169 13.17 12.17 21.23
C SER A 169 12.91 12.81 19.87
N ASP A 170 13.96 13.24 19.17
CA ASP A 170 13.99 13.57 17.75
C ASP A 170 14.08 12.27 16.91
N PRO A 171 13.06 11.93 16.08
CA PRO A 171 13.07 10.76 15.20
C PRO A 171 14.31 10.66 14.30
N VAL A 172 14.87 11.78 13.86
CA VAL A 172 16.09 11.82 13.01
C VAL A 172 17.27 11.27 13.77
N ARG A 173 17.37 11.54 15.07
CA ARG A 173 18.47 11.10 15.92
C ARG A 173 18.28 9.67 16.40
N MET A 174 17.03 9.20 16.50
CA MET A 174 16.74 7.78 16.64
C MET A 174 17.17 6.99 15.39
N ARG A 175 17.01 7.53 14.16
CA ARG A 175 17.60 6.93 12.95
C ARG A 175 19.11 6.77 13.09
N THR A 176 19.83 7.83 13.48
CA THR A 176 21.29 7.76 13.70
C THR A 176 21.68 6.69 14.71
N LEU A 177 20.93 6.53 15.81
CA LEU A 177 21.18 5.44 16.76
C LEU A 177 21.06 4.05 16.13
N LEU A 178 20.05 3.85 15.27
CA LEU A 178 19.83 2.58 14.56
C LEU A 178 20.92 2.28 13.53
N GLU A 179 21.51 3.33 12.94
CA GLU A 179 22.68 3.22 12.06
C GLU A 179 23.94 2.83 12.87
N LEU A 180 24.23 3.49 13.99
CA LEU A 180 25.41 3.20 14.83
C LEU A 180 25.39 1.80 15.47
N ILE A 181 24.20 1.24 15.77
CA ILE A 181 24.07 -0.16 16.23
C ILE A 181 23.98 -1.18 15.09
N GLY A 182 24.09 -0.74 13.82
CA GLY A 182 24.06 -1.63 12.65
C GLY A 182 22.73 -2.32 12.40
N TYR A 183 21.60 -1.65 12.68
CA TYR A 183 20.27 -2.16 12.33
C TYR A 183 19.81 -1.74 10.92
N VAL A 184 20.30 -0.61 10.43
CA VAL A 184 20.10 -0.10 9.06
C VAL A 184 21.36 0.60 8.55
N GLU A 185 21.52 0.66 7.23
CA GLU A 185 22.64 1.35 6.59
C GLU A 185 22.29 2.81 6.22
N PRO A 186 23.28 3.71 6.04
CA PRO A 186 23.04 5.06 5.57
C PRO A 186 22.35 5.09 4.19
N GLY A 187 21.23 5.79 4.11
CA GLY A 187 20.35 5.82 2.94
C GLY A 187 19.34 4.67 2.84
N ASP A 188 19.26 3.75 3.80
CA ASP A 188 18.24 2.68 3.78
C ASP A 188 16.81 3.22 4.00
N ASN A 189 15.82 2.59 3.36
CA ASN A 189 14.41 2.86 3.61
C ASN A 189 13.98 2.20 4.93
N LEU A 190 13.90 3.00 5.98
CA LEU A 190 13.54 2.53 7.31
C LEU A 190 12.11 1.96 7.39
N ASN A 191 11.19 2.41 6.52
CA ASN A 191 9.80 1.90 6.48
C ASN A 191 9.78 0.42 6.07
N ARG A 192 10.51 0.06 5.01
CA ARG A 192 10.70 -1.35 4.57
C ARG A 192 11.25 -2.23 5.70
N VAL A 193 12.19 -1.72 6.50
CA VAL A 193 12.83 -2.46 7.60
C VAL A 193 11.89 -2.58 8.82
N ALA A 194 11.25 -1.49 9.21
CA ALA A 194 10.28 -1.43 10.30
C ALA A 194 9.11 -2.42 10.11
N TYR A 195 8.60 -2.53 8.88
CA TYR A 195 7.49 -3.42 8.50
C TYR A 195 7.94 -4.78 7.95
N ALA A 196 9.23 -5.13 8.00
CA ALA A 196 9.74 -6.38 7.41
C ALA A 196 9.05 -7.67 7.92
N GLY A 197 8.43 -7.64 9.11
CA GLY A 197 7.65 -8.76 9.64
C GLY A 197 6.26 -8.96 9.02
N ASP A 198 5.71 -7.93 8.38
CA ASP A 198 4.45 -7.95 7.62
C ASP A 198 4.71 -8.16 6.11
N LEU A 199 5.94 -7.96 5.64
CA LEU A 199 6.38 -8.23 4.26
C LEU A 199 6.80 -9.68 3.98
N HIS A 200 7.19 -10.46 5.00
CA HIS A 200 7.79 -11.79 4.81
C HIS A 200 7.06 -12.90 5.60
N TYR A 201 6.87 -14.04 4.94
CA TYR A 201 6.50 -15.30 5.58
C TYR A 201 7.71 -15.92 6.32
N PRO A 202 7.52 -16.74 7.36
CA PRO A 202 8.64 -17.38 8.08
C PRO A 202 9.33 -18.44 7.21
N PRO A 203 10.65 -18.70 7.37
CA PRO A 203 11.38 -19.72 6.60
C PRO A 203 10.78 -21.13 6.69
N GLN A 204 10.06 -21.43 7.78
CA GLN A 204 9.30 -22.68 7.98
C GLN A 204 8.26 -22.94 6.88
N ALA A 205 7.77 -21.90 6.18
CA ALA A 205 6.86 -22.04 5.04
C ALA A 205 7.41 -23.00 3.96
N HIS A 206 8.73 -22.98 3.72
CA HIS A 206 9.37 -23.82 2.71
C HIS A 206 9.22 -25.32 3.00
N ALA A 207 9.15 -25.73 4.28
CA ALA A 207 9.01 -27.13 4.67
C ALA A 207 7.62 -27.72 4.31
N PHE A 208 6.59 -26.88 4.18
CA PHE A 208 5.24 -27.31 3.79
C PHE A 208 5.06 -27.43 2.27
N MET A 209 6.01 -26.98 1.46
CA MET A 209 5.87 -26.96 0.00
C MET A 209 6.16 -28.32 -0.67
N THR A 210 6.97 -29.18 -0.03
CA THR A 210 7.52 -30.39 -0.67
C THR A 210 6.45 -31.36 -1.18
N GLU A 211 5.38 -31.58 -0.41
CA GLU A 211 4.25 -32.41 -0.85
C GLU A 211 3.43 -31.72 -1.94
N LEU A 212 3.21 -30.41 -1.80
CA LEU A 212 2.37 -29.59 -2.69
C LEU A 212 3.01 -29.38 -4.07
N LEU A 213 4.34 -29.50 -4.17
CA LEU A 213 5.13 -29.36 -5.39
C LEU A 213 5.60 -30.68 -6.00
N ALA A 214 5.15 -31.83 -5.49
CA ALA A 214 5.45 -33.14 -6.08
C ALA A 214 5.03 -33.20 -7.56
N GLU A 215 5.74 -33.98 -8.41
CA GLU A 215 5.44 -34.01 -9.85
C GLU A 215 3.99 -34.40 -10.16
N ASP A 216 3.41 -35.31 -9.37
CA ASP A 216 2.03 -35.77 -9.54
C ASP A 216 1.01 -34.65 -9.24
N ARG A 217 1.32 -33.74 -8.29
CA ARG A 217 0.54 -32.52 -8.05
C ARG A 217 0.67 -31.51 -9.19
N GLN A 218 1.78 -31.51 -9.93
CA GLN A 218 1.98 -30.63 -11.09
C GLN A 218 1.42 -31.22 -12.41
N ARG A 219 1.19 -32.53 -12.47
CA ARG A 219 0.55 -33.25 -13.60
C ARG A 219 -0.96 -33.40 -13.39
N ASP A 220 -1.66 -33.89 -14.42
CA ASP A 220 -3.11 -34.15 -14.38
C ASP A 220 -3.43 -35.37 -13.47
N GLY A 221 -4.49 -35.28 -12.66
CA GLY A 221 -4.89 -36.32 -11.70
C GLY A 221 -4.38 -36.17 -10.26
N GLY A 222 -3.73 -35.06 -9.92
CA GLY A 222 -3.16 -34.76 -8.59
C GLY A 222 -4.00 -33.85 -7.68
N ASP A 223 -5.07 -33.24 -8.18
CA ASP A 223 -5.98 -32.37 -7.42
C ASP A 223 -7.37 -33.02 -7.26
N ALA A 224 -7.99 -32.87 -6.09
CA ALA A 224 -9.29 -33.47 -5.80
C ALA A 224 -10.46 -32.82 -6.55
N PHE A 225 -10.24 -31.67 -7.21
CA PHE A 225 -11.17 -31.08 -8.17
C PHE A 225 -10.89 -31.47 -9.64
N ASP A 226 -9.83 -32.24 -9.95
CA ASP A 226 -9.56 -32.70 -11.33
C ASP A 226 -10.74 -33.54 -11.89
N ALA A 227 -11.47 -34.25 -11.03
CA ALA A 227 -12.69 -34.99 -11.40
C ALA A 227 -13.86 -34.11 -11.91
N ILE A 228 -13.82 -32.80 -11.71
CA ILE A 228 -14.79 -31.83 -12.27
C ILE A 228 -14.13 -30.84 -13.26
N ARG A 229 -12.84 -31.01 -13.56
CA ARG A 229 -12.02 -30.07 -14.34
C ARG A 229 -12.24 -30.26 -15.84
N GLU A 230 -12.64 -29.20 -16.53
CA GLU A 230 -12.93 -29.23 -17.98
C GLU A 230 -11.80 -28.65 -18.84
N ARG A 231 -11.49 -29.32 -19.95
CA ARG A 231 -10.62 -28.81 -21.01
C ARG A 231 -11.45 -28.01 -22.01
N ARG A 232 -10.96 -26.86 -22.45
CA ARG A 232 -11.59 -26.01 -23.48
C ARG A 232 -10.64 -25.82 -24.65
N THR A 233 -11.21 -25.77 -25.86
CA THR A 233 -10.47 -25.58 -27.11
C THR A 233 -10.29 -24.10 -27.43
N GLY A 234 -9.16 -23.77 -28.04
CA GLY A 234 -8.77 -22.41 -28.42
C GLY A 234 -7.82 -21.76 -27.41
N PRO A 235 -7.13 -20.68 -27.81
CA PRO A 235 -6.13 -20.02 -26.99
C PRO A 235 -6.74 -19.10 -25.91
N GLY A 236 -5.96 -18.86 -24.86
CA GLY A 236 -6.14 -17.76 -23.92
C GLY A 236 -4.99 -16.76 -24.05
N TYR A 237 -5.31 -15.47 -24.19
CA TYR A 237 -4.36 -14.37 -24.29
C TYR A 237 -4.12 -13.76 -22.90
N ALA A 238 -2.90 -13.86 -22.37
CA ALA A 238 -2.48 -13.06 -21.22
C ALA A 238 -1.88 -11.75 -21.76
N ILE A 239 -2.43 -10.61 -21.34
CA ILE A 239 -2.08 -9.27 -21.82
C ILE A 239 -1.58 -8.48 -20.61
N ASP A 240 -0.28 -8.17 -20.61
CA ASP A 240 0.46 -7.95 -19.37
C ASP A 240 1.51 -6.84 -19.48
N SER A 241 2.18 -6.50 -18.37
CA SER A 241 3.45 -5.77 -18.48
C SER A 241 4.54 -6.68 -19.02
N ALA A 242 5.48 -6.15 -19.81
CA ALA A 242 6.69 -6.88 -20.22
C ALA A 242 7.52 -7.38 -19.01
N THR A 243 7.35 -6.75 -17.84
CA THR A 243 8.00 -7.13 -16.58
C THR A 243 7.22 -8.15 -15.74
N THR A 244 5.99 -8.54 -16.13
CA THR A 244 5.17 -9.48 -15.34
C THR A 244 5.76 -10.89 -15.34
N SER A 245 5.98 -11.42 -14.12
CA SER A 245 6.48 -12.78 -13.87
C SER A 245 5.48 -13.71 -13.16
N GLU A 246 4.44 -13.14 -12.53
CA GLU A 246 3.29 -13.85 -11.97
C GLU A 246 2.06 -13.57 -12.86
N VAL A 247 1.73 -14.51 -13.76
CA VAL A 247 0.58 -14.39 -14.67
C VAL A 247 -0.62 -15.04 -13.98
N ASP A 248 -1.49 -14.18 -13.43
CA ASP A 248 -2.75 -14.57 -12.79
C ASP A 248 -3.82 -15.02 -13.81
N ASP A 249 -3.99 -14.28 -14.90
CA ASP A 249 -5.17 -14.40 -15.78
C ASP A 249 -4.84 -14.38 -17.29
N ALA A 250 -5.77 -14.95 -18.07
CA ALA A 250 -5.77 -14.94 -19.52
C ALA A 250 -7.21 -14.93 -20.06
N ILE A 251 -7.45 -14.24 -21.18
CA ILE A 251 -8.78 -14.06 -21.77
C ILE A 251 -8.85 -14.89 -23.05
N GLY A 252 -9.85 -15.76 -23.19
CA GLY A 252 -10.12 -16.51 -24.42
C GLY A 252 -11.53 -16.28 -24.95
N VAL A 253 -11.74 -16.61 -26.21
CA VAL A 253 -13.05 -16.61 -26.88
C VAL A 253 -13.34 -18.04 -27.31
N CYS A 254 -14.39 -18.66 -26.74
CA CYS A 254 -14.83 -20.00 -27.11
C CYS A 254 -16.13 -19.92 -27.91
N VAL A 255 -16.28 -20.77 -28.93
CA VAL A 255 -17.55 -20.98 -29.64
C VAL A 255 -18.20 -22.27 -29.11
N ASP A 256 -19.47 -22.22 -28.74
CA ASP A 256 -20.26 -23.42 -28.47
C ASP A 256 -20.60 -24.12 -29.79
N ALA A 257 -20.05 -25.32 -29.99
CA ALA A 257 -20.25 -26.11 -31.19
C ALA A 257 -21.71 -26.56 -31.43
N ALA A 258 -22.58 -26.52 -30.41
CA ALA A 258 -23.99 -26.91 -30.54
C ALA A 258 -24.90 -25.73 -30.92
N THR A 259 -24.56 -24.50 -30.53
CA THR A 259 -25.41 -23.31 -30.75
C THR A 259 -24.78 -22.25 -31.65
N GLY A 260 -23.48 -22.37 -31.98
CA GLY A 260 -22.69 -21.33 -32.66
C GLY A 260 -22.41 -20.09 -31.81
N ALA A 261 -22.87 -20.04 -30.56
CA ALA A 261 -22.76 -18.86 -29.72
C ALA A 261 -21.33 -18.67 -29.19
N LYS A 262 -20.80 -17.45 -29.31
CA LYS A 262 -19.51 -17.07 -28.71
C LYS A 262 -19.65 -16.78 -27.21
N TYR A 263 -18.63 -17.12 -26.44
CA TYR A 263 -18.50 -16.86 -25.01
C TYR A 263 -17.09 -16.35 -24.71
N PHE A 264 -16.98 -15.38 -23.82
CA PHE A 264 -15.72 -15.04 -23.16
C PHE A 264 -15.42 -16.08 -22.09
N VAL A 265 -14.16 -16.48 -21.98
CA VAL A 265 -13.65 -17.31 -20.89
C VAL A 265 -12.43 -16.62 -20.30
N VAL A 266 -12.58 -16.11 -19.08
CA VAL A 266 -11.44 -15.63 -18.28
C VAL A 266 -10.89 -16.83 -17.52
N TYR A 267 -9.70 -17.26 -17.92
CA TYR A 267 -8.92 -18.33 -17.31
C TYR A 267 -8.04 -17.71 -16.20
N VAL A 268 -8.33 -18.02 -14.94
CA VAL A 268 -7.54 -17.54 -13.79
C VAL A 268 -6.72 -18.70 -13.22
N SER A 269 -5.47 -18.47 -12.82
CA SER A 269 -4.59 -19.45 -12.17
C SER A 269 -5.25 -20.10 -10.95
N ASP A 270 -5.25 -21.44 -10.88
CA ASP A 270 -5.83 -22.18 -9.74
C ASP A 270 -4.82 -22.35 -8.60
N ALA A 271 -4.43 -21.23 -7.97
CA ALA A 271 -3.48 -21.20 -6.85
C ALA A 271 -3.91 -22.07 -5.65
N THR A 272 -5.22 -22.34 -5.50
CA THR A 272 -5.77 -23.13 -4.39
C THR A 272 -5.33 -24.60 -4.37
N VAL A 273 -4.83 -25.13 -5.50
CA VAL A 273 -4.24 -26.48 -5.60
C VAL A 273 -2.93 -26.58 -4.84
N TYR A 274 -2.10 -25.53 -4.95
CA TYR A 274 -0.75 -25.47 -4.40
C TYR A 274 -0.68 -24.74 -3.06
N CYS A 275 -1.73 -24.00 -2.68
CA CYS A 275 -1.88 -23.41 -1.36
C CYS A 275 -3.34 -23.60 -0.86
N PRO A 276 -3.71 -24.80 -0.38
CA PRO A 276 -5.07 -25.10 0.06
C PRO A 276 -5.49 -24.33 1.32
N PHE A 277 -6.76 -23.95 1.41
CA PHE A 277 -7.33 -23.29 2.60
C PHE A 277 -7.12 -24.12 3.88
N ASP A 278 -6.90 -23.42 5.01
CA ASP A 278 -6.55 -23.98 6.32
C ASP A 278 -5.27 -24.84 6.37
N SER A 279 -4.54 -25.03 5.26
CA SER A 279 -3.25 -25.73 5.28
C SER A 279 -2.19 -24.97 6.09
N PRO A 280 -1.18 -25.65 6.68
CA PRO A 280 -0.10 -24.97 7.39
C PRO A 280 0.64 -23.94 6.53
N LEU A 281 0.78 -24.20 5.23
CA LEU A 281 1.36 -23.26 4.27
C LEU A 281 0.51 -21.99 4.16
N GLU A 282 -0.79 -22.13 3.89
CA GLU A 282 -1.72 -21.00 3.74
C GLU A 282 -1.75 -20.12 5.00
N GLN A 283 -1.74 -20.74 6.18
CA GLN A 283 -1.78 -20.03 7.46
C GLN A 283 -0.54 -19.15 7.68
N VAL A 284 0.65 -19.60 7.24
CA VAL A 284 1.90 -18.84 7.40
C VAL A 284 2.25 -17.94 6.21
N THR A 285 1.61 -18.11 5.04
CA THR A 285 1.82 -17.28 3.83
C THR A 285 0.60 -16.45 3.49
N ALA A 286 -0.37 -16.97 2.73
CA ALA A 286 -1.48 -16.19 2.18
C ALA A 286 -2.38 -15.57 3.25
N ARG A 287 -2.75 -16.31 4.30
CA ARG A 287 -3.53 -15.79 5.44
C ARG A 287 -2.72 -14.80 6.28
N ARG A 288 -1.38 -14.93 6.30
CA ARG A 288 -0.47 -14.02 7.01
C ARG A 288 -0.30 -12.70 6.28
N LEU A 289 0.05 -12.72 4.99
CA LEU A 289 0.42 -11.53 4.20
C LEU A 289 -0.79 -10.90 3.49
N THR A 290 -1.76 -11.71 3.06
CA THR A 290 -3.04 -11.35 2.41
C THR A 290 -3.00 -10.62 1.06
N THR A 291 -1.89 -9.97 0.73
CA THR A 291 -1.60 -9.39 -0.59
C THR A 291 -0.10 -9.46 -0.87
N THR A 292 0.29 -9.56 -2.13
CA THR A 292 1.66 -9.20 -2.55
C THR A 292 1.82 -7.70 -2.36
N THR A 293 2.98 -7.26 -1.87
CA THR A 293 3.30 -5.84 -1.69
C THR A 293 4.40 -5.45 -2.67
N TYR A 294 4.14 -4.44 -3.50
CA TYR A 294 5.06 -3.94 -4.52
C TYR A 294 5.68 -2.63 -4.02
N LEU A 295 6.97 -2.64 -3.69
CA LEU A 295 7.73 -1.43 -3.32
C LEU A 295 8.75 -1.12 -4.43
N PRO A 296 9.27 0.12 -4.55
CA PRO A 296 10.36 0.43 -5.49
C PRO A 296 11.59 -0.48 -5.31
N GLU A 297 11.87 -0.94 -4.08
CA GLU A 297 12.95 -1.89 -3.79
C GLU A 297 12.71 -3.33 -4.30
N GLY A 298 11.47 -3.69 -4.66
CA GLY A 298 11.13 -5.02 -5.16
C GLY A 298 9.75 -5.55 -4.73
N VAL A 299 9.47 -6.79 -5.14
CA VAL A 299 8.18 -7.47 -4.96
C VAL A 299 8.23 -8.43 -3.76
N PHE A 300 7.36 -8.20 -2.79
CA PHE A 300 7.21 -9.02 -1.59
C PHE A 300 5.98 -9.91 -1.74
N PHE A 301 6.20 -11.11 -2.30
CA PHE A 301 5.15 -12.05 -2.70
C PHE A 301 4.32 -12.60 -1.53
N MET A 302 3.00 -12.65 -1.72
CA MET A 302 2.06 -13.30 -0.78
C MET A 302 2.31 -14.80 -0.61
N LEU A 303 2.70 -15.46 -1.70
CA LEU A 303 2.99 -16.89 -1.79
C LEU A 303 4.49 -17.12 -2.02
N PRO A 304 5.07 -18.23 -1.56
CA PRO A 304 6.47 -18.53 -1.86
C PRO A 304 6.71 -18.68 -3.35
N LYS A 305 7.84 -18.18 -3.86
CA LYS A 305 8.14 -18.19 -5.31
C LYS A 305 7.94 -19.55 -5.99
N PRO A 306 8.35 -20.71 -5.43
CA PRO A 306 8.10 -22.01 -6.07
C PRO A 306 6.62 -22.38 -6.21
N ILE A 307 5.75 -21.91 -5.31
CA ILE A 307 4.29 -22.06 -5.38
C ILE A 307 3.72 -21.20 -6.50
N VAL A 308 4.20 -19.95 -6.63
CA VAL A 308 3.85 -19.06 -7.75
C VAL A 308 4.31 -19.65 -9.08
N GLU A 309 5.51 -20.22 -9.16
CA GLU A 309 6.06 -20.86 -10.37
C GLU A 309 5.30 -22.13 -10.79
N ALA A 310 4.73 -22.87 -9.84
CA ALA A 310 3.85 -24.01 -10.11
C ALA A 310 2.43 -23.58 -10.56
N ALA A 311 1.89 -22.51 -9.97
CA ALA A 311 0.53 -22.04 -10.21
C ALA A 311 0.38 -21.10 -11.43
N THR A 312 1.36 -20.24 -11.70
CA THR A 312 1.31 -19.22 -12.77
C THR A 312 1.03 -19.84 -14.13
N LEU A 313 0.20 -19.14 -14.92
CA LEU A 313 -0.04 -19.50 -16.31
C LEU A 313 1.27 -19.38 -17.10
N ARG A 314 1.56 -20.35 -17.97
CA ARG A 314 2.77 -20.40 -18.81
C ARG A 314 2.47 -20.99 -20.18
N GLU A 315 3.23 -20.54 -21.17
CA GLU A 315 3.26 -21.14 -22.50
C GLU A 315 3.97 -22.51 -22.43
N GLY A 316 3.68 -23.41 -23.38
CA GLY A 316 4.34 -24.72 -23.48
C GLY A 316 3.95 -25.78 -22.45
N ARG A 317 3.04 -25.50 -21.50
CA ARG A 317 2.46 -26.53 -20.60
C ARG A 317 0.95 -26.31 -20.37
N PRO A 318 0.15 -27.38 -20.18
CA PRO A 318 -1.17 -27.29 -19.56
C PRO A 318 -1.10 -26.60 -18.21
N CYS A 319 -1.96 -25.60 -17.99
CA CYS A 319 -2.07 -24.88 -16.72
C CYS A 319 -3.45 -25.12 -16.08
N ARG A 320 -3.49 -25.40 -14.77
CA ARG A 320 -4.75 -25.53 -14.02
C ARG A 320 -5.39 -24.16 -13.79
N THR A 321 -6.68 -24.06 -14.09
CA THR A 321 -7.41 -22.79 -14.04
C THR A 321 -8.74 -22.89 -13.27
N PHE A 322 -9.19 -21.75 -12.77
CA PHE A 322 -10.57 -21.45 -12.47
C PHE A 322 -11.12 -20.60 -13.62
N ASN A 323 -12.18 -21.07 -14.27
CA ASN A 323 -12.73 -20.48 -15.48
C ASN A 323 -13.98 -19.67 -15.15
N VAL A 324 -14.00 -18.39 -15.51
CA VAL A 324 -15.19 -17.53 -15.46
C VAL A 324 -15.70 -17.34 -16.89
N ILE A 325 -16.90 -17.84 -17.17
CA ILE A 325 -17.46 -17.97 -18.53
C ILE A 325 -18.68 -17.06 -18.64
N PHE A 326 -18.76 -16.21 -19.66
CA PHE A 326 -19.91 -15.30 -19.84
C PHE A 326 -20.08 -14.79 -21.26
N GLN A 327 -21.23 -14.18 -21.53
CA GLN A 327 -21.46 -13.35 -22.70
C GLN A 327 -21.65 -11.89 -22.27
N ILE A 328 -21.31 -10.97 -23.16
CA ILE A 328 -21.70 -9.57 -23.05
C ILE A 328 -22.81 -9.34 -24.08
N ASP A 329 -23.87 -8.65 -23.66
CA ASP A 329 -24.98 -8.28 -24.52
C ASP A 329 -24.64 -7.08 -25.41
N GLU A 330 -24.80 -7.17 -26.73
CA GLU A 330 -24.42 -6.08 -27.64
C GLU A 330 -25.30 -4.82 -27.51
N ALA A 331 -26.57 -4.97 -27.11
CA ALA A 331 -27.52 -3.86 -27.04
C ALA A 331 -27.40 -3.05 -25.74
N THR A 332 -27.07 -3.73 -24.63
CA THR A 332 -26.99 -3.13 -23.29
C THR A 332 -25.56 -2.97 -22.78
N GLY A 333 -24.62 -3.81 -23.23
CA GLY A 333 -23.28 -3.95 -22.64
C GLY A 333 -23.26 -4.75 -21.33
N GLU A 334 -24.39 -5.33 -20.91
CA GLU A 334 -24.47 -6.07 -19.64
C GLU A 334 -24.02 -7.53 -19.75
N VAL A 335 -23.60 -8.11 -18.62
CA VAL A 335 -23.21 -9.52 -18.55
C VAL A 335 -24.44 -10.42 -18.54
N LYS A 336 -24.49 -11.40 -19.45
CA LYS A 336 -25.52 -12.44 -19.57
C LYS A 336 -24.91 -13.84 -19.76
N ASN A 337 -25.74 -14.87 -19.66
CA ASN A 337 -25.40 -16.28 -19.96
C ASN A 337 -24.05 -16.71 -19.34
N TYR A 338 -23.95 -16.57 -18.01
CA TYR A 338 -22.71 -16.71 -17.26
C TYR A 338 -22.67 -17.96 -16.38
N SER A 339 -21.46 -18.47 -16.13
CA SER A 339 -21.16 -19.61 -15.27
C SER A 339 -19.70 -19.58 -14.78
N VAL A 340 -19.38 -20.44 -13.80
CA VAL A 340 -17.99 -20.73 -13.41
C VAL A 340 -17.72 -22.21 -13.52
N ALA A 341 -16.47 -22.57 -13.85
CA ALA A 341 -16.00 -23.94 -13.93
C ALA A 341 -14.58 -24.07 -13.37
N VAL A 342 -14.18 -25.30 -13.07
CA VAL A 342 -12.78 -25.64 -12.81
C VAL A 342 -12.21 -26.17 -14.13
N GLY A 343 -11.01 -25.78 -14.55
CA GLY A 343 -10.55 -26.08 -15.90
C GLY A 343 -9.05 -26.27 -16.11
N TRP A 344 -8.69 -26.48 -17.37
CA TRP A 344 -7.35 -26.43 -17.91
C TRP A 344 -7.26 -25.37 -19.02
N LEU A 345 -6.13 -24.68 -19.11
CA LEU A 345 -5.71 -23.90 -20.27
C LEU A 345 -4.49 -24.58 -20.91
N ASP A 346 -4.67 -25.12 -22.12
CA ASP A 346 -3.63 -25.87 -22.84
C ASP A 346 -2.84 -24.99 -23.84
N GLN A 347 -3.39 -23.84 -24.23
CA GLN A 347 -2.79 -22.90 -25.19
C GLN A 347 -2.79 -21.48 -24.62
N LEU A 348 -1.80 -21.15 -23.79
CA LEU A 348 -1.53 -19.76 -23.44
C LEU A 348 -0.78 -19.07 -24.59
N ARG A 349 -1.10 -17.79 -24.83
CA ARG A 349 -0.35 -16.85 -25.65
C ARG A 349 -0.10 -15.58 -24.85
N ARG A 350 1.15 -15.13 -24.72
CA ARG A 350 1.50 -13.90 -23.99
C ARG A 350 1.69 -12.69 -24.91
N LEU A 351 1.13 -11.56 -24.51
CA LEU A 351 1.25 -10.25 -25.17
C LEU A 351 1.54 -9.18 -24.12
N THR A 352 2.21 -8.10 -24.53
CA THR A 352 2.28 -6.87 -23.71
C THR A 352 1.09 -5.94 -23.98
N TYR A 353 0.74 -5.08 -23.03
CA TYR A 353 -0.21 -3.99 -23.26
C TYR A 353 0.18 -3.14 -24.47
N ASP A 354 1.47 -2.86 -24.62
CA ASP A 354 2.01 -1.98 -25.65
C ASP A 354 1.95 -2.65 -27.05
N GLN A 355 2.20 -3.97 -27.15
CA GLN A 355 1.95 -4.75 -28.37
C GLN A 355 0.48 -4.70 -28.81
N VAL A 356 -0.45 -4.85 -27.86
CA VAL A 356 -1.90 -4.77 -28.15
C VAL A 356 -2.30 -3.34 -28.53
N GLN A 357 -1.65 -2.32 -27.96
CA GLN A 357 -1.90 -0.93 -28.33
C GLN A 357 -1.36 -0.59 -29.72
N GLU A 358 -0.16 -1.07 -30.11
CA GLU A 358 0.36 -0.93 -31.48
C GLU A 358 -0.63 -1.55 -32.50
N MET A 359 -1.19 -2.72 -32.22
CA MET A 359 -2.21 -3.36 -33.07
C MET A 359 -3.49 -2.54 -33.22
N ILE A 360 -3.96 -1.87 -32.15
CA ILE A 360 -5.14 -0.99 -32.20
C ILE A 360 -4.84 0.22 -33.08
N ASN A 361 -3.69 0.86 -32.84
CA ASN A 361 -3.26 2.05 -33.56
C ASN A 361 -3.11 1.77 -35.07
N GLU A 362 -2.53 0.62 -35.45
CA GLU A 362 -2.46 0.19 -36.84
C GLU A 362 -3.84 -0.01 -37.49
N ALA A 363 -4.79 -0.62 -36.78
CA ALA A 363 -6.12 -0.90 -37.30
C ALA A 363 -6.90 0.40 -37.56
N GLU A 364 -6.94 1.30 -36.58
CA GLU A 364 -7.64 2.58 -36.69
C GLU A 364 -6.97 3.53 -37.69
N GLY A 365 -5.65 3.43 -37.87
CA GLY A 365 -4.92 4.11 -38.96
C GLY A 365 -5.33 3.62 -40.35
N ARG A 366 -5.49 2.30 -40.54
CA ARG A 366 -5.96 1.71 -41.81
C ARG A 366 -7.41 2.08 -42.11
N GLU A 367 -8.28 2.12 -41.12
CA GLU A 367 -9.68 2.56 -41.30
C GLU A 367 -9.77 4.02 -41.75
N ARG A 368 -8.97 4.93 -41.17
CA ARG A 368 -8.93 6.34 -41.60
C ARG A 368 -8.35 6.52 -43.00
N GLY A 369 -7.35 5.72 -43.38
CA GLY A 369 -6.76 5.75 -44.74
C GLY A 369 -7.64 5.13 -45.84
N GLY A 370 -8.75 4.46 -45.49
CA GLY A 370 -9.68 3.84 -46.44
C GLY A 370 -10.88 4.70 -46.84
N GLY A 371 -10.99 5.92 -46.31
CA GLY A 371 -12.12 6.83 -46.52
C GLY A 371 -12.02 7.68 -47.79
N ASP A 372 -13.03 7.53 -48.66
CA ASP A 372 -13.27 8.23 -49.93
C ASP A 372 -12.77 9.70 -50.05
N GLY A 373 -11.75 9.92 -50.89
CA GLY A 373 -11.62 11.06 -51.82
C GLY A 373 -11.46 12.50 -51.31
N GLY A 374 -11.67 12.81 -50.02
CA GLY A 374 -11.89 14.18 -49.56
C GLY A 374 -10.66 15.09 -49.41
N ASP A 375 -9.57 14.60 -48.82
CA ASP A 375 -8.55 15.46 -48.19
C ASP A 375 -7.57 16.17 -49.16
N ALA A 376 -7.66 15.90 -50.46
CA ALA A 376 -6.90 16.65 -51.47
C ALA A 376 -7.24 18.17 -51.47
N ALA A 377 -8.45 18.54 -51.05
CA ALA A 377 -8.88 19.94 -50.98
C ALA A 377 -8.25 20.73 -49.83
N ALA A 378 -8.08 20.12 -48.65
CA ALA A 378 -7.57 20.80 -47.46
C ALA A 378 -6.09 21.21 -47.62
N VAL A 379 -5.27 20.30 -48.16
CA VAL A 379 -3.84 20.55 -48.41
C VAL A 379 -3.62 21.64 -49.46
N ALA A 380 -4.46 21.68 -50.51
CA ALA A 380 -4.38 22.69 -51.56
C ALA A 380 -4.68 24.12 -51.05
N VAL A 381 -5.63 24.27 -50.11
CA VAL A 381 -5.95 25.57 -49.51
C VAL A 381 -4.83 26.06 -48.60
N ALA A 382 -4.23 25.19 -47.78
CA ALA A 382 -3.07 25.55 -46.94
C ALA A 382 -1.87 26.04 -47.78
N ALA A 383 -1.54 25.33 -48.87
CA ALA A 383 -0.43 25.68 -49.76
C ALA A 383 -0.54 27.10 -50.37
N SER A 384 -1.76 27.63 -50.51
CA SER A 384 -2.00 28.98 -51.06
C SER A 384 -1.72 30.15 -50.09
N ARG A 385 -1.47 29.87 -48.80
CA ARG A 385 -1.27 30.92 -47.77
C ARG A 385 0.19 31.23 -47.43
N GLY A 386 1.14 30.40 -47.87
CA GLY A 386 2.57 30.63 -47.63
C GLY A 386 3.02 30.49 -46.18
N GLU A 387 2.20 29.87 -45.32
CA GLU A 387 2.53 29.60 -43.92
C GLU A 387 3.50 28.41 -43.85
N THR A 388 4.70 28.61 -43.26
CA THR A 388 5.71 27.55 -43.14
C THR A 388 5.36 26.55 -42.04
N ALA A 389 5.65 25.27 -42.27
CA ALA A 389 5.20 24.13 -41.46
C ALA A 389 5.91 23.97 -40.08
N SER A 390 6.05 25.06 -39.32
CA SER A 390 6.75 25.12 -38.03
C SER A 390 5.94 25.77 -36.90
N SER A 391 4.62 25.86 -37.06
CA SER A 391 3.70 26.60 -36.16
C SER A 391 2.52 25.78 -35.64
N LEU A 392 2.49 24.46 -35.90
CA LEU A 392 1.53 23.52 -35.32
C LEU A 392 2.14 22.82 -34.09
N PRO A 393 1.36 22.58 -33.01
CA PRO A 393 1.88 21.92 -31.81
C PRO A 393 2.18 20.43 -32.07
N PRO A 394 3.27 19.88 -31.52
CA PRO A 394 3.72 18.50 -31.77
C PRO A 394 2.91 17.48 -30.97
N LEU A 395 1.65 17.26 -31.36
CA LEU A 395 0.75 16.25 -30.78
C LEU A 395 0.11 15.31 -31.81
N VAL A 396 0.48 15.44 -33.09
CA VAL A 396 0.06 14.54 -34.17
C VAL A 396 1.25 14.32 -35.11
N ALA A 397 1.37 13.09 -35.64
CA ALA A 397 2.30 12.69 -36.71
C ALA A 397 3.79 12.46 -36.35
N GLU A 398 4.07 11.77 -35.24
CA GLU A 398 5.07 10.69 -35.35
C GLU A 398 4.37 9.43 -35.90
N HIS A 399 4.58 9.14 -37.18
CA HIS A 399 4.34 7.79 -37.72
C HIS A 399 5.53 6.90 -37.33
N ALA A 400 5.64 6.58 -36.04
CA ALA A 400 6.59 5.60 -35.57
C ALA A 400 6.30 4.25 -36.24
N ALA A 401 7.30 3.65 -36.89
CA ALA A 401 7.19 2.28 -37.37
C ALA A 401 7.04 1.34 -36.16
N SER A 402 6.16 0.35 -36.25
CA SER A 402 5.86 -0.60 -35.17
C SER A 402 7.14 -1.12 -34.52
N THR A 403 7.36 -0.75 -33.26
CA THR A 403 8.49 -1.16 -32.44
C THR A 403 8.40 -2.63 -32.02
N HIS A 404 7.21 -3.22 -32.09
CA HIS A 404 6.95 -4.59 -31.71
C HIS A 404 6.27 -5.38 -32.82
N ALA A 405 7.09 -5.90 -33.74
CA ALA A 405 6.64 -6.85 -34.76
C ALA A 405 5.77 -7.98 -34.15
N PRO A 406 4.64 -8.33 -34.79
CA PRO A 406 3.66 -9.25 -34.21
C PRO A 406 4.27 -10.64 -33.95
N PRO A 407 3.93 -11.31 -32.82
CA PRO A 407 4.53 -12.60 -32.48
C PRO A 407 4.39 -13.65 -33.59
N ALA A 408 5.43 -14.44 -33.84
CA ALA A 408 5.46 -15.42 -34.93
C ALA A 408 4.37 -16.52 -34.84
N TRP A 409 3.72 -16.68 -33.68
CA TRP A 409 2.61 -17.60 -33.47
C TRP A 409 1.23 -17.03 -33.86
N MET A 410 1.16 -15.76 -34.27
CA MET A 410 -0.07 -14.96 -34.40
C MET A 410 -0.76 -15.16 -35.75
N THR A 411 -1.87 -15.88 -35.72
CA THR A 411 -2.75 -16.12 -36.87
C THR A 411 -3.76 -14.98 -37.06
N PRO A 412 -4.47 -14.93 -38.22
CA PRO A 412 -5.63 -14.04 -38.39
C PRO A 412 -6.73 -14.28 -37.35
N GLU A 413 -6.99 -15.54 -36.98
CA GLU A 413 -7.99 -15.88 -35.95
C GLU A 413 -7.59 -15.33 -34.56
N ASP A 414 -6.29 -15.26 -34.24
CA ASP A 414 -5.84 -14.62 -33.00
C ASP A 414 -6.10 -13.11 -33.01
N LYS A 415 -5.89 -12.45 -34.16
CA LYS A 415 -6.22 -11.03 -34.33
C LYS A 415 -7.73 -10.79 -34.20
N ASP A 416 -8.56 -11.59 -34.86
CA ASP A 416 -10.02 -11.48 -34.79
C ASP A 416 -10.55 -11.67 -33.36
N ASN A 417 -9.99 -12.62 -32.61
CA ASN A 417 -10.35 -12.85 -31.21
C ASN A 417 -9.91 -11.69 -30.29
N LEU A 418 -8.73 -11.11 -30.53
CA LEU A 418 -8.26 -9.93 -29.78
C LEU A 418 -9.11 -8.68 -30.10
N PHE A 419 -9.45 -8.43 -31.36
CA PHE A 419 -10.36 -7.33 -31.72
C PHE A 419 -11.79 -7.56 -31.19
N TYR A 420 -12.27 -8.80 -31.13
CA TYR A 420 -13.55 -9.16 -30.50
C TYR A 420 -13.53 -8.85 -28.99
N ILE A 421 -12.46 -9.24 -28.29
CA ILE A 421 -12.18 -8.90 -26.88
C ILE A 421 -12.22 -7.36 -26.68
N LEU A 422 -11.45 -6.62 -27.47
CA LEU A 422 -11.32 -5.15 -27.37
C LEU A 422 -12.65 -4.44 -27.63
N ARG A 423 -13.41 -4.85 -28.67
CA ARG A 423 -14.70 -4.26 -29.05
C ARG A 423 -15.72 -4.33 -27.91
N TYR A 424 -15.87 -5.50 -27.27
CA TYR A 424 -16.86 -5.69 -26.21
C TYR A 424 -16.41 -5.11 -24.87
N ALA A 425 -15.10 -5.04 -24.60
CA ALA A 425 -14.59 -4.34 -23.43
C ALA A 425 -14.80 -2.81 -23.55
N ARG A 426 -14.51 -2.21 -24.73
CA ARG A 426 -14.87 -0.81 -25.05
C ARG A 426 -16.38 -0.55 -24.92
N LEU A 427 -17.23 -1.52 -25.31
CA LEU A 427 -18.69 -1.44 -25.09
C LEU A 427 -19.04 -1.39 -23.59
N ARG A 428 -18.46 -2.28 -22.77
CA ARG A 428 -18.69 -2.30 -21.31
C ARG A 428 -18.27 -1.01 -20.62
N LEU A 429 -17.07 -0.50 -20.93
CA LEU A 429 -16.60 0.79 -20.39
C LEU A 429 -17.62 1.91 -20.67
N ARG A 430 -18.08 2.01 -21.92
CA ARG A 430 -19.07 3.01 -22.36
C ARG A 430 -20.42 2.85 -21.64
N THR A 431 -20.89 1.62 -21.41
CA THR A 431 -22.09 1.36 -20.61
C THR A 431 -21.91 1.75 -19.15
N ARG A 432 -20.79 1.37 -18.52
CA ARG A 432 -20.52 1.65 -17.09
C ARG A 432 -20.42 3.15 -16.83
N LEU A 433 -19.70 3.90 -17.67
CA LEU A 433 -19.60 5.36 -17.58
C LEU A 433 -20.96 6.05 -17.79
N LYS A 434 -21.76 5.60 -18.77
CA LYS A 434 -23.14 6.09 -18.97
C LYS A 434 -24.03 5.86 -17.75
N ARG A 435 -23.90 4.72 -17.07
CA ARG A 435 -24.65 4.39 -15.84
C ARG A 435 -24.33 5.39 -14.72
N GLN A 436 -23.04 5.64 -14.49
CA GLN A 436 -22.57 6.59 -13.47
C GLN A 436 -23.05 8.02 -13.75
N GLU A 437 -22.99 8.47 -15.01
CA GLU A 437 -23.49 9.81 -15.40
C GLU A 437 -25.03 9.93 -15.28
N GLN A 438 -25.79 8.90 -15.64
CA GLN A 438 -27.25 8.90 -15.43
C GLN A 438 -27.63 8.90 -13.93
N GLN A 439 -26.84 8.22 -13.09
CA GLN A 439 -27.02 8.22 -11.63
C GLN A 439 -26.74 9.62 -11.05
N ARG A 440 -25.69 10.31 -11.54
CA ARG A 440 -25.40 11.71 -11.19
C ARG A 440 -26.55 12.65 -11.55
N GLN A 441 -27.08 12.56 -12.77
CA GLN A 441 -28.19 13.40 -13.24
C GLN A 441 -29.47 13.19 -12.43
N ARG A 442 -29.75 11.95 -12.00
CA ARG A 442 -30.88 11.65 -11.09
C ARG A 442 -30.63 12.13 -9.66
N GLY A 443 -29.42 11.98 -9.14
CA GLY A 443 -29.06 12.47 -7.79
C GLY A 443 -29.05 13.99 -7.65
N ALA A 444 -28.95 14.72 -8.78
CA ALA A 444 -29.11 16.18 -8.83
C ALA A 444 -30.59 16.63 -8.99
N GLY A 445 -31.54 15.69 -9.13
CA GLY A 445 -32.91 15.96 -9.54
C GLY A 445 -33.99 15.41 -8.61
N ILE A 446 -34.34 16.21 -7.59
CA ILE A 446 -35.57 16.13 -6.78
C ILE A 446 -35.61 15.02 -5.71
N GLU A 447 -36.33 15.35 -4.65
CA GLU A 447 -36.71 14.54 -3.48
C GLU A 447 -37.31 13.17 -3.86
N GLY A 448 -36.99 12.11 -3.09
CA GLY A 448 -37.77 10.86 -3.09
C GLY A 448 -37.08 9.55 -3.51
N GLY A 449 -35.75 9.50 -3.65
CA GLY A 449 -35.02 8.29 -4.08
C GLY A 449 -33.88 7.85 -3.17
N ARG A 450 -34.15 6.97 -2.18
CA ARG A 450 -33.21 6.46 -1.14
C ARG A 450 -32.53 7.57 -0.33
N GLU A 451 -33.07 7.81 0.87
CA GLU A 451 -32.53 8.78 1.83
C GLU A 451 -31.02 8.56 2.12
N GLY A 452 -30.26 9.66 2.09
CA GLY A 452 -28.94 9.74 2.74
C GLY A 452 -27.70 9.29 1.96
N VAL A 453 -27.80 8.90 0.68
CA VAL A 453 -26.61 8.57 -0.14
C VAL A 453 -26.46 9.57 -1.30
N PRO A 454 -25.51 10.51 -1.26
CA PRO A 454 -25.25 11.43 -2.38
C PRO A 454 -24.70 10.69 -3.61
N PRO A 455 -24.91 11.22 -4.83
CA PRO A 455 -24.40 10.61 -6.05
C PRO A 455 -22.88 10.57 -6.07
N THR A 456 -22.30 9.42 -6.41
CA THR A 456 -20.85 9.28 -6.59
C THR A 456 -20.40 10.11 -7.81
N PRO A 457 -19.37 10.97 -7.68
CA PRO A 457 -18.89 11.75 -8.82
C PRO A 457 -18.12 10.86 -9.82
N PRO A 458 -18.02 11.28 -11.09
CA PRO A 458 -17.35 10.50 -12.13
C PRO A 458 -15.83 10.45 -11.88
N MET A 459 -15.37 9.31 -11.35
CA MET A 459 -13.96 9.01 -11.14
C MET A 459 -13.22 9.02 -12.48
N ASP A 460 -12.37 10.01 -12.67
CA ASP A 460 -11.32 9.94 -13.68
C ASP A 460 -10.14 9.17 -13.09
N PHE A 461 -9.51 8.33 -13.92
CA PHE A 461 -8.41 7.47 -13.52
C PHE A 461 -7.07 7.91 -14.15
N SER A 462 -7.08 8.95 -14.99
CA SER A 462 -5.93 9.43 -15.78
C SER A 462 -4.85 10.22 -15.00
N LEU A 463 -4.70 9.92 -13.71
CA LEU A 463 -3.56 10.43 -12.94
C LEU A 463 -2.25 9.73 -13.37
N PRO A 464 -1.12 10.45 -13.43
CA PRO A 464 0.18 9.81 -13.56
C PRO A 464 0.59 9.16 -12.22
N ASP A 465 1.16 7.97 -12.30
CA ASP A 465 1.80 7.28 -11.19
C ASP A 465 3.34 7.36 -11.36
N PRO A 466 4.12 7.62 -10.29
CA PRO A 466 5.58 7.75 -10.38
C PRO A 466 6.28 6.38 -10.50
N LEU A 467 6.90 6.12 -11.65
CA LEU A 467 7.72 4.94 -11.91
C LEU A 467 9.16 5.14 -11.37
N ILE A 468 9.34 4.75 -10.10
CA ILE A 468 10.63 4.84 -9.40
C ILE A 468 11.47 3.58 -9.65
N LYS A 469 12.72 3.74 -10.08
CA LYS A 469 13.72 2.66 -10.18
C LYS A 469 14.84 2.91 -9.18
N VAL A 470 15.19 1.92 -8.36
CA VAL A 470 16.24 2.02 -7.33
C VAL A 470 17.21 0.84 -7.38
N LYS A 471 18.41 1.00 -6.79
CA LYS A 471 19.41 -0.06 -6.65
C LYS A 471 20.17 0.11 -5.34
N GLY A 472 19.85 -0.73 -4.35
CA GLY A 472 20.33 -0.53 -2.98
C GLY A 472 19.81 0.78 -2.41
N THR A 473 20.69 1.62 -1.85
CA THR A 473 20.35 2.93 -1.27
C THR A 473 20.38 4.10 -2.27
N LYS A 474 20.42 3.83 -3.58
CA LYS A 474 20.44 4.84 -4.65
C LYS A 474 19.19 4.78 -5.53
N VAL A 475 18.63 5.95 -5.84
CA VAL A 475 17.67 6.12 -6.93
C VAL A 475 18.42 6.07 -8.26
N LEU A 476 17.82 5.44 -9.28
CA LEU A 476 18.32 5.40 -10.66
C LEU A 476 17.51 6.33 -11.58
N SER A 477 16.19 6.35 -11.41
CA SER A 477 15.28 7.26 -12.10
C SER A 477 13.98 7.42 -11.32
N VAL A 478 13.41 8.61 -11.35
CA VAL A 478 11.96 8.83 -11.20
C VAL A 478 11.47 9.23 -12.58
N ALA A 479 10.38 8.64 -13.06
CA ALA A 479 9.80 8.93 -14.36
C ALA A 479 8.29 8.76 -14.32
N ASP A 480 7.58 9.48 -15.18
CA ASP A 480 6.12 9.54 -15.15
C ASP A 480 5.53 8.34 -15.88
N GLN A 481 4.53 7.67 -15.27
CA GLN A 481 3.75 6.65 -15.96
C GLN A 481 2.26 6.97 -15.88
N VAL A 482 1.69 7.46 -16.99
CA VAL A 482 0.23 7.57 -17.15
C VAL A 482 -0.33 6.17 -17.36
N ILE A 483 -0.65 5.47 -16.27
CA ILE A 483 -0.97 4.03 -16.29
C ILE A 483 -2.32 3.71 -16.96
N SER A 484 -3.24 4.68 -17.14
CA SER A 484 -4.65 4.40 -17.42
C SER A 484 -5.22 4.80 -18.80
N THR A 485 -4.46 5.44 -19.70
CA THR A 485 -5.04 5.99 -20.95
C THR A 485 -4.98 5.06 -22.17
N GLN A 486 -4.18 3.99 -22.13
CA GLN A 486 -4.13 2.98 -23.19
C GLN A 486 -5.41 2.11 -23.21
N ASP A 487 -6.09 2.05 -24.36
CA ASP A 487 -7.25 1.17 -24.60
C ASP A 487 -6.99 -0.30 -24.23
N ALA A 488 -5.79 -0.81 -24.52
CA ALA A 488 -5.42 -2.19 -24.20
C ALA A 488 -5.54 -2.49 -22.68
N ARG A 489 -5.15 -1.54 -21.82
CA ARG A 489 -5.22 -1.69 -20.35
C ARG A 489 -6.67 -1.60 -19.86
N LEU A 490 -7.42 -0.63 -20.37
CA LEU A 490 -8.84 -0.44 -20.04
C LEU A 490 -9.69 -1.65 -20.46
N ALA A 491 -9.35 -2.27 -21.60
CA ALA A 491 -10.06 -3.43 -22.10
C ALA A 491 -9.87 -4.69 -21.23
N VAL A 492 -8.63 -4.97 -20.80
CA VAL A 492 -8.36 -6.04 -19.83
C VAL A 492 -9.08 -5.76 -18.51
N ALA A 493 -9.01 -4.52 -18.02
CA ALA A 493 -9.68 -4.13 -16.77
C ALA A 493 -11.20 -4.36 -16.80
N GLU A 494 -11.90 -4.00 -17.87
CA GLU A 494 -13.36 -4.22 -17.99
C GLU A 494 -13.75 -5.70 -18.03
N LEU A 495 -12.94 -6.56 -18.65
CA LEU A 495 -13.23 -8.00 -18.68
C LEU A 495 -12.88 -8.68 -17.34
N MET A 496 -11.90 -8.18 -16.60
CA MET A 496 -11.68 -8.58 -15.21
C MET A 496 -12.80 -8.09 -14.30
N ILE A 497 -13.32 -6.87 -14.50
CA ILE A 497 -14.52 -6.37 -13.79
C ILE A 497 -15.74 -7.24 -14.11
N ALA A 498 -15.93 -7.66 -15.37
CA ALA A 498 -17.00 -8.57 -15.76
C ALA A 498 -16.86 -9.97 -15.11
N ALA A 499 -15.67 -10.55 -15.06
CA ALA A 499 -15.43 -11.84 -14.39
C ALA A 499 -15.67 -11.76 -12.87
N ASN A 500 -15.18 -10.69 -12.24
CA ASN A 500 -15.45 -10.34 -10.84
C ASN A 500 -16.96 -10.17 -10.57
N GLU A 501 -17.70 -9.55 -11.48
CA GLU A 501 -19.16 -9.43 -11.42
C GLU A 501 -19.87 -10.79 -11.52
N VAL A 502 -19.46 -11.68 -12.45
CA VAL A 502 -20.00 -13.05 -12.58
C VAL A 502 -19.84 -13.83 -11.29
N CYS A 503 -18.65 -13.83 -10.69
CA CYS A 503 -18.39 -14.54 -9.43
C CYS A 503 -19.30 -14.03 -8.30
N SER A 504 -19.51 -12.71 -8.21
CA SER A 504 -20.39 -12.10 -7.22
C SER A 504 -21.87 -12.43 -7.48
N ARG A 505 -22.35 -12.34 -8.73
CA ARG A 505 -23.73 -12.70 -9.11
C ARG A 505 -24.05 -14.16 -8.78
N ILE A 506 -23.16 -15.09 -9.13
CA ILE A 506 -23.34 -16.53 -8.86
C ILE A 506 -23.40 -16.80 -7.34
N ALA A 507 -22.49 -16.19 -6.57
CA ALA A 507 -22.46 -16.38 -5.12
C ALA A 507 -23.73 -15.82 -4.44
N GLN A 508 -24.17 -14.62 -4.81
CA GLN A 508 -25.39 -14.02 -4.28
C GLN A 508 -26.63 -14.84 -4.63
N ALA A 509 -26.75 -15.31 -5.88
CA ALA A 509 -27.87 -16.16 -6.32
C ALA A 509 -27.91 -17.56 -5.68
N ASN A 510 -26.80 -18.02 -5.10
CA ASN A 510 -26.70 -19.32 -4.42
C ASN A 510 -26.45 -19.21 -2.90
N HIS A 511 -26.58 -18.00 -2.33
CA HIS A 511 -26.33 -17.71 -0.91
C HIS A 511 -24.95 -18.16 -0.39
N ILE A 512 -23.92 -18.07 -1.24
CA ILE A 512 -22.53 -18.43 -0.89
C ILE A 512 -21.84 -17.20 -0.28
N THR A 513 -21.42 -17.29 0.99
CA THR A 513 -20.64 -16.22 1.64
C THR A 513 -19.23 -16.16 1.05
N MET A 514 -18.78 -14.98 0.62
CA MET A 514 -17.45 -14.75 0.02
C MET A 514 -16.93 -13.35 0.42
N PRO A 515 -15.64 -13.01 0.17
CA PRO A 515 -15.12 -11.67 0.44
C PRO A 515 -15.52 -10.68 -0.67
N PHE A 516 -16.78 -10.26 -0.67
CA PHE A 516 -17.30 -9.20 -1.53
C PHE A 516 -16.51 -7.91 -1.34
N ARG A 517 -16.41 -7.09 -2.40
CA ARG A 517 -15.61 -5.86 -2.42
C ARG A 517 -16.49 -4.65 -2.67
N GLY A 518 -16.52 -3.70 -1.73
CA GLY A 518 -17.34 -2.49 -1.84
C GLY A 518 -16.90 -1.38 -0.89
N THR A 519 -17.53 -0.22 -1.03
CA THR A 519 -17.26 1.00 -0.26
C THR A 519 -18.07 1.05 1.04
N ARG A 520 -17.56 1.72 2.07
CA ARG A 520 -18.27 1.96 3.34
C ARG A 520 -19.26 3.13 3.19
N SER A 521 -20.24 3.20 4.09
CA SER A 521 -20.99 4.43 4.34
C SER A 521 -20.06 5.61 4.60
N LEU A 522 -20.40 6.77 4.06
CA LEU A 522 -19.61 8.00 4.14
C LEU A 522 -19.46 8.51 5.58
N SER A 523 -18.32 9.13 5.92
CA SER A 523 -18.20 9.90 7.18
C SER A 523 -18.76 11.31 7.03
N SER A 524 -18.85 12.04 8.14
CA SER A 524 -19.06 13.50 8.18
C SER A 524 -18.23 14.25 7.14
N ASP A 525 -16.96 13.86 7.02
CA ASP A 525 -15.94 14.60 6.29
C ASP A 525 -16.08 14.37 4.77
N HIS A 526 -16.47 13.15 4.39
CA HIS A 526 -16.82 12.81 3.00
C HIS A 526 -18.14 13.49 2.57
N LEU A 527 -19.11 13.59 3.48
CA LEU A 527 -20.36 14.33 3.24
C LEU A 527 -20.09 15.84 3.12
N VAL A 528 -19.23 16.41 3.96
CA VAL A 528 -18.77 17.80 3.81
C VAL A 528 -18.07 17.99 2.47
N ALA A 529 -17.20 17.07 2.05
CA ALA A 529 -16.56 17.14 0.72
C ALA A 529 -17.56 17.08 -0.44
N HIS A 530 -18.64 16.31 -0.33
CA HIS A 530 -19.72 16.25 -1.33
C HIS A 530 -20.47 17.58 -1.49
N TYR A 531 -20.70 18.30 -0.38
CA TYR A 531 -21.46 19.55 -0.36
C TYR A 531 -20.56 20.80 -0.31
N TYR A 532 -19.24 20.64 -0.36
CA TYR A 532 -18.30 21.75 -0.39
C TYR A 532 -18.35 22.44 -1.76
N THR A 533 -19.01 23.60 -1.77
CA THR A 533 -18.86 24.64 -2.79
C THR A 533 -17.82 25.64 -2.32
N GLU A 534 -16.92 26.07 -3.21
CA GLU A 534 -16.02 27.18 -2.92
C GLU A 534 -16.84 28.46 -2.63
N PRO A 535 -16.44 29.27 -1.65
CA PRO A 535 -17.17 30.49 -1.31
C PRO A 535 -17.06 31.53 -2.42
N GLU A 536 -18.18 32.17 -2.75
CA GLU A 536 -18.23 33.27 -3.73
C GLU A 536 -17.18 34.35 -3.39
N GLY A 537 -16.41 34.79 -4.39
CA GLY A 537 -15.26 35.68 -4.18
C GLY A 537 -13.91 34.98 -3.99
N VAL A 538 -13.78 33.69 -4.31
CA VAL A 538 -12.52 33.15 -4.82
C VAL A 538 -12.37 33.63 -6.27
N GLU A 539 -11.45 34.55 -6.54
CA GLU A 539 -11.03 34.83 -7.91
C GLU A 539 -10.14 33.67 -8.40
N THR A 540 -10.76 32.72 -9.10
CA THR A 540 -10.02 31.75 -9.92
C THR A 540 -9.33 32.53 -11.04
N LEU A 541 -8.02 32.72 -10.93
CA LEU A 541 -7.23 33.41 -11.94
C LEU A 541 -7.34 32.64 -13.27
N THR A 542 -7.75 33.32 -14.34
CA THR A 542 -7.78 32.76 -15.70
C THR A 542 -6.35 32.51 -16.16
N SER A 543 -5.86 31.29 -15.94
CA SER A 543 -4.42 31.01 -15.92
C SER A 543 -4.06 29.74 -16.70
N LEU A 544 -2.88 29.80 -17.31
CA LEU A 544 -2.08 28.68 -17.85
C LEU A 544 -2.50 28.13 -19.22
N ASP A 545 -1.61 27.31 -19.80
CA ASP A 545 -1.84 26.63 -21.08
C ASP A 545 -2.70 25.37 -20.90
N ALA A 546 -3.53 25.03 -21.89
CA ALA A 546 -4.50 23.94 -21.81
C ALA A 546 -3.88 22.58 -21.48
N SER A 547 -2.60 22.38 -21.77
CA SER A 547 -1.83 21.18 -21.42
C SER A 547 -1.55 21.02 -19.91
N HIS A 548 -1.23 22.12 -19.22
CA HIS A 548 -0.82 22.11 -17.80
C HIS A 548 -1.97 22.46 -16.86
N MET A 549 -2.92 23.29 -17.30
CA MET A 549 -4.26 23.40 -16.69
C MET A 549 -4.85 22.01 -16.50
N PHE A 550 -4.88 21.19 -17.57
CA PHE A 550 -5.47 19.86 -17.54
C PHE A 550 -4.88 18.99 -16.42
N LEU A 551 -3.57 18.98 -16.20
CA LEU A 551 -2.98 18.16 -15.15
C LEU A 551 -3.33 18.68 -13.74
N ALA A 552 -3.22 20.00 -13.52
CA ALA A 552 -3.54 20.60 -12.22
C ALA A 552 -5.03 20.47 -11.87
N GLU A 553 -5.92 20.74 -12.82
CA GLU A 553 -7.37 20.58 -12.69
C GLU A 553 -7.77 19.11 -12.56
N ALA A 554 -7.17 18.20 -13.33
CA ALA A 554 -7.42 16.76 -13.20
C ALA A 554 -6.95 16.24 -11.82
N MET A 555 -5.80 16.69 -11.31
CA MET A 555 -5.34 16.37 -9.97
C MET A 555 -6.29 16.92 -8.89
N GLN A 556 -6.62 18.21 -8.91
CA GLN A 556 -7.56 18.84 -7.96
C GLN A 556 -8.93 18.14 -8.00
N SER A 557 -9.50 18.00 -9.19
CA SER A 557 -10.77 17.31 -9.41
C SER A 557 -10.72 15.86 -8.95
N SER A 558 -9.64 15.12 -9.21
CA SER A 558 -9.49 13.74 -8.72
C SER A 558 -9.29 13.64 -7.21
N VAL A 559 -8.55 14.56 -6.57
CA VAL A 559 -8.41 14.63 -5.10
C VAL A 559 -9.76 14.95 -4.45
N ARG A 560 -10.50 15.91 -4.98
CA ARG A 560 -11.86 16.27 -4.52
C ARG A 560 -12.85 15.13 -4.76
N ARG A 561 -12.79 14.44 -5.89
CA ARG A 561 -13.59 13.22 -6.14
C ARG A 561 -13.23 12.10 -5.18
N LEU A 562 -11.95 11.84 -4.94
CA LEU A 562 -11.46 10.84 -3.99
C LEU A 562 -11.90 11.15 -2.55
N SER A 563 -11.91 12.42 -2.13
CA SER A 563 -12.34 12.79 -0.77
C SER A 563 -13.85 12.62 -0.52
N THR A 564 -14.68 12.55 -1.57
CA THR A 564 -16.10 12.19 -1.44
C THR A 564 -16.35 10.69 -1.22
N VAL A 565 -15.43 9.81 -1.63
CA VAL A 565 -15.66 8.34 -1.61
C VAL A 565 -14.82 7.64 -0.55
N THR A 566 -15.44 6.72 0.20
CA THR A 566 -14.69 5.93 1.19
C THR A 566 -13.82 4.86 0.52
N ARG A 567 -12.69 4.52 1.18
CA ARG A 567 -11.84 3.40 0.77
C ARG A 567 -12.64 2.09 0.69
N ALA A 568 -12.57 1.41 -0.46
CA ALA A 568 -13.17 0.09 -0.62
C ALA A 568 -12.52 -0.97 0.29
N ILE A 569 -13.36 -1.84 0.86
CA ILE A 569 -13.00 -2.91 1.81
C ILE A 569 -13.53 -4.27 1.36
N TYR A 570 -13.05 -5.34 1.98
CA TYR A 570 -13.67 -6.66 1.87
C TYR A 570 -14.72 -6.86 2.97
N HIS A 571 -15.85 -7.47 2.61
CA HIS A 571 -16.95 -7.76 3.51
C HIS A 571 -17.63 -9.09 3.15
N HIS A 572 -18.22 -9.77 4.14
CA HIS A 572 -18.81 -11.11 3.97
C HIS A 572 -20.24 -11.06 3.41
N VAL A 573 -20.93 -9.93 3.57
CA VAL A 573 -22.20 -9.57 2.92
C VAL A 573 -21.91 -8.59 1.77
N PRO A 574 -22.60 -8.67 0.62
CA PRO A 574 -22.42 -7.71 -0.48
C PRO A 574 -22.54 -6.25 -0.05
N LEU A 575 -21.67 -5.41 -0.62
CA LEU A 575 -21.68 -3.96 -0.47
C LEU A 575 -21.75 -3.31 -1.86
N HIS A 576 -22.30 -2.10 -1.94
CA HIS A 576 -22.18 -1.27 -3.15
C HIS A 576 -20.72 -0.79 -3.29
N HIS A 577 -20.21 -0.75 -4.52
CA HIS A 577 -18.87 -0.28 -4.85
C HIS A 577 -18.97 1.02 -5.64
N ALA A 578 -18.95 2.17 -4.94
CA ALA A 578 -19.20 3.50 -5.51
C ALA A 578 -18.49 3.75 -6.86
N GLY A 579 -17.15 3.59 -6.91
CA GLY A 579 -16.36 3.83 -8.13
C GLY A 579 -16.63 2.89 -9.32
N LEU A 580 -17.47 1.85 -9.17
CA LEU A 580 -17.91 0.95 -10.25
C LEU A 580 -19.43 0.94 -10.46
N ASP A 581 -20.20 1.64 -9.64
CA ASP A 581 -21.66 1.58 -9.50
C ASP A 581 -22.26 0.17 -9.67
N THR A 582 -21.97 -0.71 -8.72
CA THR A 582 -22.55 -2.06 -8.66
C THR A 582 -22.54 -2.62 -7.22
N THR A 583 -23.52 -3.48 -6.90
CA THR A 583 -23.52 -4.35 -5.71
C THR A 583 -23.01 -5.77 -6.00
N PHE A 584 -22.72 -6.06 -7.27
CA PHE A 584 -22.23 -7.35 -7.74
C PHE A 584 -20.72 -7.28 -7.99
N TYR A 585 -19.93 -7.15 -6.92
CA TYR A 585 -18.47 -7.11 -7.04
C TYR A 585 -17.75 -7.92 -5.94
N THR A 586 -16.74 -8.66 -6.34
CA THR A 586 -15.82 -9.45 -5.51
C THR A 586 -14.53 -9.61 -6.32
N HIS A 587 -13.36 -9.71 -5.68
CA HIS A 587 -12.14 -10.03 -6.44
C HIS A 587 -12.00 -11.55 -6.60
N SER A 588 -11.79 -12.01 -7.84
CA SER A 588 -11.60 -13.42 -8.22
C SER A 588 -10.53 -13.64 -9.28
N THR A 589 -9.97 -12.58 -9.86
CA THR A 589 -9.08 -12.63 -11.03
C THR A 589 -7.58 -12.61 -10.70
N SER A 590 -7.15 -12.58 -9.43
CA SER A 590 -5.71 -12.49 -9.10
C SER A 590 -5.27 -13.23 -7.82
N PRO A 591 -5.45 -14.56 -7.75
CA PRO A 591 -5.19 -15.36 -6.55
C PRO A 591 -3.71 -15.60 -6.24
N LEU A 592 -2.76 -15.35 -7.15
CA LEU A 592 -1.32 -15.45 -6.83
C LEU A 592 -0.88 -14.34 -5.87
N ARG A 593 -1.53 -13.17 -5.98
CA ARG A 593 -1.18 -11.92 -5.28
C ARG A 593 -2.27 -11.36 -4.36
N ARG A 594 -3.49 -11.92 -4.33
CA ARG A 594 -4.59 -11.52 -3.43
C ARG A 594 -5.25 -12.73 -2.77
N TYR A 595 -5.24 -12.80 -1.44
CA TYR A 595 -5.81 -13.92 -0.69
C TYR A 595 -7.35 -13.94 -0.75
N ALA A 596 -8.00 -12.79 -0.92
CA ALA A 596 -9.45 -12.72 -1.11
C ALA A 596 -9.92 -13.55 -2.33
N ASP A 597 -9.18 -13.45 -3.44
CA ASP A 597 -9.44 -14.20 -4.67
C ASP A 597 -9.28 -15.71 -4.46
N MET A 598 -8.27 -16.15 -3.69
CA MET A 598 -8.13 -17.56 -3.28
C MET A 598 -9.35 -18.05 -2.48
N LEU A 599 -9.91 -17.22 -1.59
CA LEU A 599 -11.12 -17.56 -0.83
C LEU A 599 -12.37 -17.64 -1.74
N VAL A 600 -12.46 -16.80 -2.77
CA VAL A 600 -13.51 -16.90 -3.80
C VAL A 600 -13.38 -18.20 -4.58
N HIS A 601 -12.18 -18.54 -5.05
CA HIS A 601 -11.90 -19.80 -5.74
C HIS A 601 -12.27 -20.99 -4.86
N HIS A 602 -11.84 -21.01 -3.59
CA HIS A 602 -12.16 -22.06 -2.62
C HIS A 602 -13.67 -22.29 -2.48
N GLN A 603 -14.44 -21.23 -2.24
CA GLN A 603 -15.89 -21.33 -2.04
C GLN A 603 -16.59 -21.83 -3.32
N LEU A 604 -16.25 -21.26 -4.49
CA LEU A 604 -16.89 -21.61 -5.76
C LEU A 604 -16.48 -23.02 -6.25
N LYS A 605 -15.21 -23.42 -6.11
CA LYS A 605 -14.75 -24.79 -6.39
C LYS A 605 -15.47 -25.82 -5.51
N THR A 606 -15.56 -25.54 -4.21
CA THR A 606 -16.24 -26.43 -3.24
C THR A 606 -17.73 -26.55 -3.54
N TRP A 607 -18.42 -25.44 -3.86
CA TRP A 607 -19.83 -25.45 -4.28
C TRP A 607 -20.04 -26.22 -5.60
N LEU A 608 -19.21 -26.01 -6.62
CA LEU A 608 -19.27 -26.75 -7.90
C LEU A 608 -19.10 -28.27 -7.69
N TRP A 609 -18.19 -28.68 -6.82
CA TRP A 609 -17.97 -30.09 -6.46
C TRP A 609 -19.19 -30.70 -5.76
N GLN A 610 -19.81 -29.97 -4.84
CA GLN A 610 -21.04 -30.39 -4.15
C GLN A 610 -22.23 -30.51 -5.13
N GLN A 611 -22.41 -29.53 -6.02
CA GLN A 611 -23.40 -29.56 -7.10
C GLN A 611 -23.23 -30.81 -7.99
N ARG A 612 -22.01 -31.10 -8.46
CA ARG A 612 -21.71 -32.28 -9.30
C ARG A 612 -21.92 -33.60 -8.57
N ARG A 613 -21.80 -33.64 -7.24
CA ARG A 613 -22.06 -34.83 -6.41
C ARG A 613 -23.55 -35.06 -6.14
N GLY A 614 -24.33 -33.98 -5.95
CA GLY A 614 -25.75 -34.06 -5.57
C GLY A 614 -26.75 -34.00 -6.74
N GLY A 615 -26.37 -33.41 -7.88
CA GLY A 615 -27.28 -33.14 -8.99
C GLY A 615 -27.51 -34.33 -9.94
N GLY A 616 -28.77 -34.70 -10.17
CA GLY A 616 -29.16 -35.80 -11.07
C GLY A 616 -29.05 -35.50 -12.59
N GLY A 617 -28.20 -34.56 -13.02
CA GLY A 617 -28.21 -33.98 -14.36
C GLY A 617 -27.16 -34.53 -15.35
N SER A 618 -27.61 -35.29 -16.35
CA SER A 618 -26.93 -35.64 -17.63
C SER A 618 -25.49 -36.19 -17.59
N ARG A 619 -24.49 -35.42 -17.14
CA ARG A 619 -23.07 -35.84 -17.06
C ARG A 619 -22.75 -36.43 -15.68
N LYS A 620 -23.16 -37.68 -15.45
CA LYS A 620 -22.85 -38.44 -14.23
C LYS A 620 -21.35 -38.80 -14.15
N CYS A 621 -20.61 -38.12 -13.29
CA CYS A 621 -19.53 -38.79 -12.55
C CYS A 621 -20.19 -39.82 -11.62
N THR A 622 -19.64 -41.02 -11.49
CA THR A 622 -20.22 -42.01 -10.58
C THR A 622 -19.87 -41.65 -9.13
N ALA A 623 -20.82 -41.83 -8.20
CA ALA A 623 -20.56 -41.54 -6.78
C ALA A 623 -19.43 -42.40 -6.16
N ALA A 624 -18.99 -43.45 -6.86
CA ALA A 624 -17.83 -44.26 -6.52
C ALA A 624 -16.49 -43.66 -6.99
N SER A 625 -16.46 -42.79 -8.01
CA SER A 625 -15.23 -42.12 -8.47
C SER A 625 -14.95 -40.80 -7.74
N MET A 626 -15.93 -40.24 -7.03
CA MET A 626 -15.76 -39.05 -6.20
C MET A 626 -15.65 -39.44 -4.72
N GLY A 627 -14.46 -39.34 -4.15
CA GLY A 627 -14.16 -39.63 -2.74
C GLY A 627 -14.87 -38.71 -1.74
N ALA A 628 -14.32 -38.58 -0.52
CA ALA A 628 -14.83 -37.61 0.46
C ALA A 628 -14.75 -36.16 -0.07
N ALA A 629 -15.54 -35.25 0.51
CA ALA A 629 -15.45 -33.83 0.18
C ALA A 629 -14.04 -33.32 0.51
N PRO A 630 -13.25 -32.85 -0.47
CA PRO A 630 -11.83 -32.54 -0.25
C PRO A 630 -11.64 -31.29 0.59
N GLN A 631 -12.60 -30.38 0.54
CA GLN A 631 -12.64 -29.12 1.26
C GLN A 631 -14.09 -28.85 1.73
N GLN A 632 -14.24 -28.05 2.78
CA GLN A 632 -15.54 -27.61 3.30
C GLN A 632 -15.77 -26.13 2.96
N LEU A 633 -17.04 -25.73 2.85
CA LEU A 633 -17.38 -24.31 2.71
C LEU A 633 -17.01 -23.55 3.98
N ILE A 634 -16.40 -22.39 3.81
CA ILE A 634 -16.02 -21.49 4.90
C ILE A 634 -17.31 -20.90 5.47
N SER A 635 -17.49 -21.00 6.80
CA SER A 635 -18.67 -20.48 7.49
C SER A 635 -18.69 -18.94 7.48
N GLU A 636 -19.88 -18.35 7.56
CA GLU A 636 -20.05 -16.90 7.51
C GLU A 636 -19.24 -16.15 8.58
N TYR A 637 -19.23 -16.65 9.82
CA TYR A 637 -18.44 -16.08 10.91
C TYR A 637 -16.91 -16.13 10.64
N ALA A 638 -16.43 -17.23 10.05
CA ALA A 638 -15.03 -17.33 9.63
C ALA A 638 -14.73 -16.36 8.48
N MET A 639 -15.60 -16.29 7.47
CA MET A 639 -15.46 -15.37 6.35
C MET A 639 -15.47 -13.90 6.80
N ALA A 640 -16.34 -13.52 7.74
CA ALA A 640 -16.38 -12.18 8.33
C ALA A 640 -15.04 -11.83 9.02
N SER A 641 -14.50 -12.77 9.78
CA SER A 641 -13.20 -12.64 10.46
C SER A 641 -12.03 -12.49 9.46
N LEU A 642 -12.07 -13.27 8.36
CA LEU A 642 -11.09 -13.17 7.28
C LEU A 642 -11.20 -11.82 6.53
N CYS A 643 -12.41 -11.37 6.19
CA CYS A 643 -12.65 -10.09 5.51
C CYS A 643 -12.13 -8.88 6.29
N ALA A 644 -12.36 -8.87 7.61
CA ALA A 644 -11.84 -7.83 8.50
C ALA A 644 -10.31 -7.82 8.52
N MET A 645 -9.69 -9.00 8.71
CA MET A 645 -8.23 -9.15 8.69
C MET A 645 -7.61 -8.71 7.36
N ILE A 646 -8.15 -9.14 6.22
CA ILE A 646 -7.63 -8.79 4.89
C ILE A 646 -7.74 -7.28 4.68
N SER A 647 -8.86 -6.65 5.06
CA SER A 647 -9.04 -5.20 4.92
C SER A 647 -8.00 -4.42 5.72
N THR A 648 -7.77 -4.75 7.00
CA THR A 648 -6.76 -4.09 7.83
C THR A 648 -5.32 -4.35 7.37
N LYS A 649 -5.02 -5.52 6.78
CA LYS A 649 -3.68 -5.81 6.26
C LYS A 649 -3.41 -5.15 4.91
N GLN A 650 -4.39 -5.12 3.98
CA GLN A 650 -4.28 -4.40 2.72
C GLN A 650 -4.14 -2.88 2.96
N GLU A 651 -4.83 -2.34 3.96
CA GLU A 651 -4.69 -0.95 4.41
C GLU A 651 -3.25 -0.63 4.86
N ARG A 652 -2.63 -1.50 5.68
CA ARG A 652 -1.21 -1.37 6.07
C ARG A 652 -0.23 -1.54 4.91
N ALA A 653 -0.47 -2.50 4.03
CA ALA A 653 0.37 -2.74 2.86
C ALA A 653 0.40 -1.50 1.95
N SER A 654 -0.77 -0.90 1.69
CA SER A 654 -0.88 0.39 0.98
C SER A 654 -0.12 1.50 1.69
N LEU A 655 -0.36 1.75 2.98
CA LEU A 655 0.36 2.81 3.71
C LEU A 655 1.89 2.61 3.66
N LEU A 656 2.36 1.36 3.67
CA LEU A 656 3.78 1.04 3.47
C LEU A 656 4.25 1.34 2.03
N GLN A 657 3.47 1.01 1.00
CA GLN A 657 3.76 1.38 -0.39
C GLN A 657 3.84 2.91 -0.53
N ASP A 658 2.82 3.62 -0.06
CA ASP A 658 2.72 5.09 -0.09
C ASP A 658 3.94 5.73 0.62
N SER A 659 4.32 5.21 1.80
CA SER A 659 5.50 5.66 2.55
C SER A 659 6.84 5.34 1.87
N SER A 660 6.95 4.23 1.12
CA SER A 660 8.17 3.89 0.38
C SER A 660 8.32 4.75 -0.87
N THR A 661 7.26 4.89 -1.67
CA THR A 661 7.22 5.79 -2.83
C THR A 661 7.60 7.22 -2.41
N ARG A 662 7.01 7.73 -1.31
CA ARG A 662 7.38 9.04 -0.75
C ARG A 662 8.83 9.09 -0.26
N PHE A 663 9.33 8.06 0.45
CA PHE A 663 10.74 7.99 0.86
C PHE A 663 11.69 8.14 -0.35
N TRP A 664 11.45 7.43 -1.44
CA TRP A 664 12.35 7.44 -2.60
C TRP A 664 12.28 8.73 -3.42
N ILE A 665 11.11 9.36 -3.54
CA ILE A 665 10.98 10.69 -4.17
C ILE A 665 11.74 11.75 -3.34
N LEU A 666 11.58 11.73 -2.01
CA LEU A 666 12.32 12.63 -1.14
C LEU A 666 13.83 12.35 -1.16
N ARG A 667 14.24 11.08 -1.27
CA ARG A 667 15.65 10.73 -1.42
C ARG A 667 16.23 11.23 -2.74
N TYR A 668 15.46 11.18 -3.82
CA TYR A 668 15.86 11.74 -5.11
C TYR A 668 16.08 13.26 -5.03
N LEU A 669 15.17 14.01 -4.39
CA LEU A 669 15.36 15.45 -4.10
C LEU A 669 16.62 15.72 -3.25
N GLU A 670 16.85 14.93 -2.20
CA GLU A 670 18.04 15.06 -1.34
C GLU A 670 19.34 14.83 -2.12
N ASP A 671 19.34 13.87 -3.06
CA ASP A 671 20.49 13.55 -3.89
C ASP A 671 20.72 14.62 -5.00
N LEU A 672 19.66 15.24 -5.54
CA LEU A 672 19.74 16.36 -6.49
C LEU A 672 20.30 17.64 -5.84
N GLU A 673 19.85 18.02 -4.64
CA GLU A 673 20.40 19.18 -3.91
C GLU A 673 21.89 18.99 -3.62
N ARG A 674 22.30 17.77 -3.25
CA ARG A 674 23.71 17.45 -2.93
C ARG A 674 24.60 17.54 -4.17
N ALA A 675 24.19 16.97 -5.29
CA ALA A 675 24.91 17.08 -6.57
C ALA A 675 25.06 18.56 -7.00
N SER A 676 24.03 19.38 -6.82
CA SER A 676 24.06 20.82 -7.12
C SER A 676 25.10 21.56 -6.24
N ALA A 677 25.19 21.22 -4.96
CA ALA A 677 26.18 21.78 -4.04
C ALA A 677 27.62 21.35 -4.37
N ASP A 678 27.84 20.08 -4.77
CA ASP A 678 29.15 19.57 -5.17
C ASP A 678 29.69 20.28 -6.43
N VAL A 679 28.84 20.52 -7.44
CA VAL A 679 29.22 21.28 -8.65
C VAL A 679 29.59 22.74 -8.31
N ALA A 680 28.86 23.37 -7.38
CA ALA A 680 29.19 24.70 -6.88
C ALA A 680 30.55 24.72 -6.12
N ALA A 681 30.84 23.68 -5.34
CA ALA A 681 32.10 23.55 -4.63
C ALA A 681 33.30 23.30 -5.58
N VAL A 682 33.10 22.56 -6.67
CA VAL A 682 34.13 22.34 -7.71
C VAL A 682 34.40 23.63 -8.50
N THR A 683 33.36 24.34 -8.94
CA THR A 683 33.53 25.59 -9.70
C THR A 683 34.16 26.72 -8.87
N ALA A 684 33.84 26.82 -7.57
CA ALA A 684 34.54 27.73 -6.65
C ALA A 684 36.03 27.39 -6.47
N ARG A 685 36.40 26.10 -6.48
CA ARG A 685 37.81 25.66 -6.45
C ARG A 685 38.56 25.91 -7.76
N ALA A 686 37.85 26.06 -8.88
CA ALA A 686 38.43 26.32 -10.20
C ALA A 686 38.77 27.81 -10.46
N GLY A 687 38.66 28.69 -9.46
CA GLY A 687 39.05 30.10 -9.55
C GLY A 687 38.00 31.03 -10.17
N GLY A 688 36.78 30.54 -10.43
CA GLY A 688 35.63 31.40 -10.70
C GLY A 688 35.25 32.24 -9.47
N SER A 689 34.58 33.38 -9.68
CA SER A 689 34.09 34.23 -8.58
C SER A 689 33.01 33.50 -7.77
N GLY A 690 33.42 32.91 -6.64
CA GLY A 690 32.59 32.07 -5.79
C GLY A 690 31.43 32.82 -5.13
N GLY A 691 30.29 32.90 -5.83
CA GLY A 691 29.00 33.13 -5.18
C GLY A 691 28.64 31.97 -4.25
N ALA A 692 27.80 32.23 -3.26
CA ALA A 692 27.23 31.17 -2.43
C ALA A 692 26.52 30.12 -3.32
N PRO A 693 26.51 28.82 -2.95
CA PRO A 693 25.83 27.80 -3.74
C PRO A 693 24.37 28.17 -3.92
N ARG A 694 23.97 28.46 -5.16
CA ARG A 694 22.57 28.71 -5.50
C ARG A 694 21.79 27.42 -5.26
N LYS A 695 20.97 27.41 -4.20
CA LYS A 695 19.93 26.40 -4.01
C LYS A 695 19.13 26.27 -5.30
N ARG A 696 18.71 25.06 -5.66
CA ARG A 696 17.83 24.89 -6.82
C ARG A 696 16.54 25.65 -6.54
N THR A 697 16.09 26.43 -7.53
CA THR A 697 14.72 26.93 -7.54
C THR A 697 13.89 25.81 -8.13
N TYR A 698 13.00 25.25 -7.32
CA TYR A 698 11.89 24.44 -7.78
C TYR A 698 10.76 25.41 -8.10
N VAL A 699 10.08 25.21 -9.22
CA VAL A 699 8.91 26.03 -9.53
C VAL A 699 7.67 25.17 -9.24
N CYS A 700 6.65 25.77 -8.64
CA CYS A 700 5.67 25.01 -7.87
C CYS A 700 4.26 25.56 -8.12
N LEU A 701 3.33 24.68 -8.47
CA LEU A 701 1.94 25.05 -8.80
C LEU A 701 1.07 24.95 -7.54
N VAL A 702 0.32 26.01 -7.23
CA VAL A 702 -0.61 26.03 -6.09
C VAL A 702 -1.96 25.47 -6.50
N GLY A 703 -2.31 24.31 -5.94
CA GLY A 703 -3.62 23.68 -6.06
C GLY A 703 -4.65 24.30 -5.11
N GLU A 704 -5.71 23.55 -4.80
CA GLU A 704 -6.82 24.01 -3.98
C GLU A 704 -6.35 24.47 -2.58
N THR A 705 -6.67 25.72 -2.21
CA THR A 705 -6.30 26.26 -0.90
C THR A 705 -7.41 25.97 0.10
N ARG A 706 -7.12 25.12 1.08
CA ARG A 706 -8.03 24.86 2.20
C ARG A 706 -7.96 26.07 3.11
N ARG A 707 -8.88 27.01 2.91
CA ARG A 707 -9.07 28.21 3.74
C ARG A 707 -9.48 27.83 5.16
N VAL A 708 -8.52 27.43 6.00
CA VAL A 708 -8.74 27.07 7.41
C VAL A 708 -7.92 27.99 8.32
N VAL A 709 -8.62 28.80 9.12
CA VAL A 709 -8.03 29.76 10.08
C VAL A 709 -7.15 29.08 11.16
N ALA A 710 -7.29 27.75 11.34
CA ALA A 710 -6.27 26.91 11.93
C ALA A 710 -6.36 25.48 11.35
N ALA A 711 -5.27 24.97 10.77
CA ALA A 711 -5.25 23.64 10.16
C ALA A 711 -5.51 22.50 11.17
N PRO A 712 -6.23 21.42 10.80
CA PRO A 712 -6.26 20.18 11.58
C PRO A 712 -4.91 19.47 11.49
N ALA A 713 -3.98 19.86 12.37
CA ALA A 713 -2.57 19.49 12.27
C ALA A 713 -2.29 18.02 12.65
N TYR A 714 -2.29 17.15 11.64
CA TYR A 714 -1.73 15.78 11.73
C TYR A 714 -0.19 15.73 11.87
N GLY A 715 0.46 16.86 12.16
CA GLY A 715 1.89 16.94 12.48
C GLY A 715 2.18 16.34 13.86
N ARG A 716 2.53 15.04 13.90
CA ARG A 716 2.96 14.35 15.13
C ARG A 716 4.33 14.79 15.65
N PHE A 717 5.16 15.38 14.78
CA PHE A 717 6.49 15.87 15.13
C PHE A 717 6.73 17.21 14.43
N ALA A 718 6.79 18.29 15.21
CA ALA A 718 7.38 19.55 14.79
C ALA A 718 8.70 19.73 15.55
N SER A 719 9.81 19.95 14.84
CA SER A 719 11.11 20.12 15.49
C SER A 719 11.26 21.55 16.02
N SER A 720 11.10 21.75 17.32
CA SER A 720 11.23 23.05 17.98
C SER A 720 12.68 23.55 18.03
N SER A 721 13.12 24.22 16.96
CA SER A 721 14.40 24.93 16.90
C SER A 721 14.23 26.43 17.20
N SER A 722 13.60 26.77 18.32
CA SER A 722 13.55 28.15 18.83
C SER A 722 14.83 28.45 19.65
N PRO A 723 15.56 29.56 19.40
CA PRO A 723 16.80 29.86 20.13
C PRO A 723 16.60 30.14 21.62
N SER A 724 15.39 30.49 22.07
CA SER A 724 15.10 30.94 23.43
C SER A 724 15.19 29.83 24.49
N ALA A 725 14.74 28.61 24.18
CA ALA A 725 14.72 27.51 25.16
C ALA A 725 16.13 27.14 25.65
N ALA A 726 17.12 27.15 24.74
CA ALA A 726 18.53 26.93 25.09
C ALA A 726 19.11 28.05 25.96
N ALA A 727 18.73 29.31 25.71
CA ALA A 727 19.16 30.46 26.51
C ALA A 727 18.59 30.40 27.94
N VAL A 728 17.31 30.05 28.10
CA VAL A 728 16.66 29.91 29.42
C VAL A 728 17.27 28.74 30.23
N MET A 729 17.54 27.60 29.60
CA MET A 729 18.25 26.50 30.27
C MET A 729 19.68 26.90 30.67
N SER A 730 20.40 27.64 29.82
CA SER A 730 21.74 28.15 30.16
C SER A 730 21.71 29.10 31.37
N GLN A 731 20.71 29.97 31.47
CA GLN A 731 20.52 30.86 32.63
C GLN A 731 20.13 30.11 33.91
N LEU A 732 19.34 29.04 33.82
CA LEU A 732 19.02 28.20 34.98
C LEU A 732 20.22 27.37 35.48
N LEU A 733 21.12 26.98 34.58
CA LEU A 733 22.31 26.19 34.90
C LEU A 733 23.52 27.04 35.35
N SER A 734 23.46 28.37 35.24
CA SER A 734 24.56 29.28 35.59
C SER A 734 24.49 29.87 37.01
N LEU A 735 23.49 29.49 37.81
CA LEU A 735 23.39 29.90 39.22
C LEU A 735 24.34 29.08 40.12
N PRO A 736 25.17 29.71 40.97
CA PRO A 736 26.09 28.99 41.85
C PRO A 736 25.35 28.26 42.99
N PRO A 737 25.91 27.14 43.51
CA PRO A 737 25.28 26.37 44.57
C PRO A 737 25.24 27.16 45.88
N ALA A 738 24.04 27.54 46.32
CA ALA A 738 23.82 28.21 47.60
C ALA A 738 24.22 27.30 48.78
N SER A 739 24.89 27.87 49.78
CA SER A 739 25.35 27.15 50.97
C SER A 739 24.20 26.74 51.90
N MET A 740 24.34 25.55 52.51
CA MET A 740 23.36 25.00 53.46
C MET A 740 23.26 25.86 54.75
N PRO A 741 22.07 26.39 55.10
CA PRO A 741 21.84 26.99 56.41
C PRO A 741 21.51 25.93 57.46
N THR A 742 21.96 26.13 58.69
CA THR A 742 21.68 25.26 59.84
C THR A 742 20.55 25.82 60.73
N ALA A 743 20.08 24.97 61.66
CA ALA A 743 19.08 25.22 62.71
C ALA A 743 17.58 25.20 62.28
N PRO A 744 16.65 24.78 63.18
CA PRO A 744 15.26 24.46 62.82
C PRO A 744 14.27 25.60 63.11
N GLY A 745 13.44 25.96 62.12
CA GLY A 745 12.42 27.00 62.28
C GLY A 745 11.14 26.72 61.49
N ARG A 746 10.04 26.42 62.21
CA ARG A 746 8.63 26.39 61.76
C ARG A 746 8.36 25.75 60.38
N VAL A 747 7.82 24.53 60.39
CA VAL A 747 7.19 23.92 59.20
C VAL A 747 5.96 24.73 58.79
N ARG A 748 6.16 25.69 57.88
CA ARG A 748 5.08 26.23 57.06
C ARG A 748 4.74 25.14 56.05
N ARG A 749 3.47 24.70 55.98
CA ARG A 749 3.02 23.81 54.90
C ARG A 749 3.46 24.45 53.57
N PRO A 750 4.09 23.71 52.64
CA PRO A 750 4.26 24.24 51.29
C PRO A 750 2.86 24.61 50.78
N ALA A 751 2.72 25.81 50.22
CA ALA A 751 1.55 26.12 49.42
C ALA A 751 1.43 25.03 48.35
N SER A 752 0.20 24.65 47.99
CA SER A 752 -0.07 23.57 47.04
C SER A 752 0.84 23.70 45.82
N LEU A 753 1.68 22.69 45.60
CA LEU A 753 2.32 22.46 44.31
C LEU A 753 1.18 22.46 43.28
N GLN A 754 1.11 23.52 42.47
CA GLN A 754 0.28 23.51 41.28
C GLN A 754 0.94 22.53 40.32
N ILE A 755 0.54 21.27 40.46
CA ILE A 755 0.68 20.28 39.40
C ILE A 755 -0.14 20.86 38.25
N ASP A 756 0.53 21.37 37.22
CA ASP A 756 -0.16 21.86 36.03
C ASP A 756 -0.90 20.69 35.38
N ALA A 757 -2.21 20.64 35.59
CA ALA A 757 -3.12 19.73 34.89
C ALA A 757 -3.16 20.03 33.38
N GLU A 758 -2.53 21.12 32.97
CA GLU A 758 -2.27 21.55 31.58
C GLU A 758 -0.93 21.06 31.02
N ALA A 759 -0.14 20.28 31.76
CA ALA A 759 0.99 19.49 31.24
C ALA A 759 0.52 18.30 30.35
N ARG A 760 -0.58 18.51 29.62
CA ARG A 760 -0.92 17.75 28.41
C ARG A 760 0.07 18.17 27.33
N TRP A 761 0.23 17.31 26.32
CA TRP A 761 1.03 17.58 25.13
C TRP A 761 0.53 18.86 24.42
N ARG A 762 1.10 20.02 24.77
CA ARG A 762 0.89 21.27 24.04
C ARG A 762 1.66 21.17 22.74
N GLN A 763 0.96 20.72 21.70
CA GLN A 763 1.34 20.95 20.32
C GLN A 763 1.41 22.47 20.13
N GLU A 764 2.62 23.05 20.15
CA GLU A 764 2.82 24.45 19.79
C GLU A 764 2.41 24.60 18.33
N THR A 765 1.18 25.07 18.10
CA THR A 765 0.67 25.39 16.77
C THR A 765 1.37 26.65 16.28
N PRO A 766 2.17 26.58 15.20
CA PRO A 766 2.48 27.80 14.46
C PRO A 766 1.16 28.34 13.92
N GLU A 767 0.94 29.65 13.99
CA GLU A 767 -0.34 30.29 13.67
C GLU A 767 -0.57 30.41 12.15
N PHE A 768 -0.41 29.30 11.42
CA PHE A 768 -0.57 29.23 9.97
C PHE A 768 -2.02 29.52 9.57
N THR A 769 -2.23 30.67 8.94
CA THR A 769 -3.53 31.17 8.48
C THR A 769 -4.10 30.39 7.30
N TYR A 770 -3.25 29.67 6.56
CA TYR A 770 -3.61 29.00 5.30
C TYR A 770 -2.95 27.62 5.15
N VAL A 771 -3.63 26.76 4.40
CA VAL A 771 -3.14 25.46 3.95
C VAL A 771 -3.35 25.35 2.45
N SER A 772 -2.32 25.01 1.70
CA SER A 772 -2.38 24.85 0.24
C SER A 772 -1.70 23.56 -0.18
N ASP A 773 -2.36 22.80 -1.05
CA ASP A 773 -1.74 21.65 -1.71
C ASP A 773 -0.83 22.18 -2.84
N VAL A 774 0.50 22.01 -2.72
CA VAL A 774 1.48 22.47 -3.72
C VAL A 774 2.05 21.29 -4.49
N TYR A 775 2.09 21.41 -5.81
CA TYR A 775 2.65 20.42 -6.72
C TYR A 775 4.04 20.84 -7.22
N ILE A 776 5.01 19.94 -7.12
CA ILE A 776 6.38 20.09 -7.65
C ILE A 776 6.47 19.22 -8.93
N PRO A 777 6.34 19.77 -10.14
CA PRO A 777 6.30 18.98 -11.38
C PRO A 777 7.59 18.20 -11.64
N GLU A 778 8.75 18.73 -11.24
CA GLU A 778 10.07 18.11 -11.49
C GLU A 778 10.25 16.73 -10.83
N VAL A 779 9.34 16.36 -9.91
CA VAL A 779 9.31 15.06 -9.21
C VAL A 779 7.89 14.52 -9.00
N GLN A 780 6.90 15.10 -9.70
CA GLN A 780 5.45 14.88 -9.52
C GLN A 780 4.96 14.89 -8.05
N LEU A 781 5.61 15.65 -7.17
CA LEU A 781 5.33 15.59 -5.73
C LEU A 781 4.25 16.60 -5.34
N ALA A 782 3.03 16.12 -5.15
CA ALA A 782 2.02 16.85 -4.38
C ALA A 782 2.38 16.85 -2.88
N HIS A 783 2.39 18.03 -2.26
CA HIS A 783 2.70 18.20 -0.85
C HIS A 783 1.90 19.36 -0.24
N THR A 784 1.09 19.04 0.76
CA THR A 784 0.34 20.03 1.55
C THR A 784 1.30 20.89 2.37
N ILE A 785 1.33 22.20 2.10
CA ILE A 785 2.07 23.19 2.89
C ILE A 785 1.14 24.04 3.74
N ALA A 786 1.65 24.52 4.88
CA ALA A 786 0.97 25.50 5.73
C ALA A 786 1.78 26.81 5.72
N HIS A 787 1.10 27.96 5.62
CA HIS A 787 1.74 29.27 5.42
C HIS A 787 0.89 30.43 5.97
N HIS A 788 1.51 31.61 6.04
CA HIS A 788 0.86 32.88 6.42
C HIS A 788 0.74 33.87 5.25
N CYS A 789 1.06 33.47 4.02
CA CYS A 789 1.11 34.38 2.86
C CYS A 789 -0.21 34.36 2.07
N ASP A 790 -0.92 35.49 2.07
CA ASP A 790 -2.21 35.75 1.41
C ASP A 790 -2.16 35.70 -0.14
N ASP A 791 -0.96 35.83 -0.72
CA ASP A 791 -0.74 35.82 -2.17
C ASP A 791 -0.64 34.39 -2.74
N VAL A 792 -0.41 33.39 -1.87
CA VAL A 792 -0.42 31.96 -2.24
C VAL A 792 -1.87 31.51 -2.42
N ARG A 793 -2.36 31.62 -3.65
CA ARG A 793 -3.74 31.33 -4.07
C ARG A 793 -3.77 30.23 -5.12
N VAL A 794 -4.92 29.60 -5.33
CA VAL A 794 -5.12 28.58 -6.37
C VAL A 794 -4.71 29.16 -7.74
N GLY A 795 -3.89 28.42 -8.50
CA GLY A 795 -3.35 28.88 -9.79
C GLY A 795 -2.19 29.87 -9.70
N ALA A 796 -1.70 30.22 -8.51
CA ALA A 796 -0.43 30.94 -8.37
C ALA A 796 0.76 30.01 -8.65
N VAL A 797 1.85 30.60 -9.11
CA VAL A 797 3.13 29.92 -9.31
C VAL A 797 4.11 30.38 -8.24
N LEU A 798 4.74 29.44 -7.52
CA LEU A 798 5.75 29.74 -6.50
C LEU A 798 7.14 29.41 -7.02
N GLU A 799 8.09 30.33 -6.85
CA GLU A 799 9.51 29.99 -6.86
C GLU A 799 9.85 29.52 -5.43
N CYS A 800 10.21 28.25 -5.26
CA CYS A 800 10.50 27.62 -3.98
C CYS A 800 11.96 27.12 -3.90
N HIS A 801 12.53 27.19 -2.70
CA HIS A 801 13.79 26.54 -2.37
C HIS A 801 13.56 25.44 -1.33
N ILE A 802 14.23 24.30 -1.49
CA ILE A 802 14.26 23.27 -0.44
C ILE A 802 14.98 23.84 0.79
N ALA A 803 14.29 23.82 1.93
CA ALA A 803 14.83 24.19 3.22
C ALA A 803 15.49 22.99 3.90
N ARG A 804 14.76 21.86 3.93
CA ARG A 804 15.15 20.59 4.56
C ARG A 804 14.41 19.44 3.89
N VAL A 805 15.09 18.30 3.76
CA VAL A 805 14.50 17.02 3.34
C VAL A 805 14.84 15.97 4.40
N GLN A 806 13.87 15.14 4.77
CA GLN A 806 14.09 14.01 5.68
C GLN A 806 13.33 12.79 5.14
N PRO A 807 13.93 12.01 4.22
CA PRO A 807 13.22 10.95 3.51
C PRO A 807 12.58 9.90 4.45
N THR A 808 13.29 9.50 5.51
CA THR A 808 12.80 8.53 6.51
C THR A 808 11.55 8.98 7.25
N GLN A 809 11.45 10.27 7.55
CA GLN A 809 10.34 10.88 8.28
C GLN A 809 9.23 11.35 7.31
N GLY A 810 9.40 11.17 6.01
CA GLY A 810 8.46 11.65 4.99
C GLY A 810 8.36 13.18 4.88
N LEU A 811 9.31 13.92 5.47
CA LEU A 811 9.24 15.38 5.58
C LEU A 811 9.98 16.08 4.43
N LEU A 812 9.31 17.09 3.87
CA LEU A 812 9.87 18.08 2.96
C LEU A 812 9.47 19.45 3.48
N GLU A 813 10.43 20.37 3.56
CA GLU A 813 10.20 21.77 3.92
C GLU A 813 10.69 22.67 2.79
N LEU A 814 9.80 23.56 2.34
CA LEU A 814 10.04 24.54 1.29
C LEU A 814 10.04 25.94 1.89
N VAL A 815 10.96 26.79 1.44
CA VAL A 815 10.86 28.25 1.61
C VAL A 815 10.37 28.83 0.30
N ILE A 816 9.25 29.55 0.36
CA ILE A 816 8.75 30.35 -0.76
C ILE A 816 9.71 31.52 -0.94
N ALA A 817 10.43 31.54 -2.06
CA ALA A 817 11.35 32.63 -2.41
C ALA A 817 10.59 33.78 -3.09
N ARG A 818 9.58 33.45 -3.89
CA ARG A 818 8.72 34.41 -4.59
C ARG A 818 7.36 33.79 -4.89
N VAL A 819 6.30 34.61 -4.78
CA VAL A 819 4.99 34.31 -5.37
C VAL A 819 4.90 35.07 -6.68
N LEU A 820 4.53 34.36 -7.76
CA LEU A 820 4.24 34.95 -9.06
C LEU A 820 2.71 35.01 -9.23
N PRO A 821 2.12 36.19 -9.44
CA PRO A 821 0.69 36.30 -9.74
C PRO A 821 0.39 35.63 -11.09
N GLY A 822 -0.77 34.97 -11.19
CA GLY A 822 -1.16 34.22 -12.37
C GLY A 822 -1.19 35.08 -13.63
N GLY A 823 -0.55 34.58 -14.69
CA GLY A 823 -0.41 35.21 -16.00
C GLY A 823 0.10 34.19 -17.03
N ASP A 824 0.28 34.60 -18.29
CA ASP A 824 0.64 33.70 -19.39
C ASP A 824 1.90 32.87 -19.09
N GLU A 825 1.72 31.55 -19.00
CA GLU A 825 2.73 30.59 -18.59
C GLU A 825 3.89 30.51 -19.59
N ARG A 826 3.69 30.93 -20.86
CA ARG A 826 4.74 31.05 -21.89
C ARG A 826 5.85 32.03 -21.52
N HIS A 827 5.58 32.95 -20.60
CA HIS A 827 6.62 33.81 -20.03
C HIS A 827 7.56 33.04 -19.08
N TYR A 828 7.05 32.00 -18.44
CA TYR A 828 7.78 31.17 -17.47
C TYR A 828 8.26 29.84 -18.05
N GLU A 829 7.67 29.33 -19.14
CA GLU A 829 8.01 28.09 -19.85
C GLU A 829 9.52 27.85 -19.95
N ARG A 830 10.31 28.90 -20.26
CA ARG A 830 11.78 28.86 -20.35
C ARG A 830 12.50 28.53 -19.04
N LEU A 831 11.91 28.86 -17.88
CA LEU A 831 12.44 28.52 -16.55
C LEU A 831 12.33 27.02 -16.29
N TRP A 832 11.16 26.43 -16.59
CA TRP A 832 10.89 25.00 -16.39
C TRP A 832 11.60 24.17 -17.48
N MET A 833 11.32 24.42 -18.76
CA MET A 833 11.92 23.70 -19.90
C MET A 833 13.45 23.82 -19.92
N GLY A 834 14.00 24.98 -19.53
CA GLY A 834 15.44 25.18 -19.40
C GLY A 834 16.09 24.34 -18.30
N GLY A 835 15.35 24.03 -17.23
CA GLY A 835 15.78 23.15 -16.14
C GLY A 835 15.47 21.66 -16.35
N VAL A 836 14.46 21.33 -17.17
CA VAL A 836 13.99 19.97 -17.44
C VAL A 836 14.74 19.31 -18.59
N VAL A 837 14.80 19.96 -19.76
CA VAL A 837 15.35 19.34 -20.99
C VAL A 837 16.88 19.24 -20.94
N SER A 838 17.56 20.17 -20.28
CA SER A 838 19.03 20.23 -20.24
C SER A 838 19.71 19.25 -19.26
N GLN A 839 18.94 18.49 -18.46
CA GLN A 839 19.48 17.59 -17.42
C GLN A 839 18.94 16.15 -17.50
N LEU A 840 18.07 15.83 -18.46
CA LEU A 840 17.55 14.47 -18.68
C LEU A 840 18.26 13.73 -19.83
N ASP A 841 19.24 14.36 -20.49
CA ASP A 841 19.95 13.86 -21.66
C ASP A 841 21.48 13.83 -21.44
N ALA A 842 21.92 13.35 -20.26
CA ALA A 842 23.32 13.25 -19.82
C ALA A 842 23.57 12.07 -18.87
#